data_AF-A0A139NKW9-F1
#
_entry.id   AF-A0A139NKW9-F1
#
_cell.length_a   1.000
_cell.length_b   1.000
_cell.length_c   1.000
_cell.angle_alpha   90.00
_cell.angle_beta   90.00
_cell.angle_gamma   90.00
#
_symmetry.space_group_name_H-M   'P 1'
#
loop_
_entity.id
_entity.type
_entity.pdbx_description
1 polymer ?
#
loop_
_entity_poly.entity_id
_entity_poly.type
_entity_poly.pdbx_seq_one_letter_code
_entity_poly.pdbx_strand_id
1 'polypeptide(L)'
;MEKKVRFHLHKVKKRWVTVMVSTAALGLLLLGAGSVQADELASNDPASPPVEVVTSDGLSDASDSLSEAPLADQAVPTSDGDLSSQALTAETSTEQVADQASIDDSGTANASPAEPSQTPPEADETAPSSGDQTKPSVDTPRSQFVSDDQGNWYYYDANGQKLTGFQTVDYLQLYFHADGRQAKGEVVTVDGSSYYFDKDSGEIYRNGFASDAAGNWYYLGEDGKAVTGLQIIDSFPLYFYPDGVQAKDAFIVFDGSSHYFKAGSGQLATDGFFSDAEGNWYYADPTGQLVTGEQTIDSFHLYFYADGVQAKDALVERDGKSYYYDADNGRLVTDQTFVLDGKTYTADTTGVVTQVPQHRNQFVSDDQGNWYYYDANGQKLTGFQTVDNVRLYFHSAGRQAKGELVTIDGKRYYFDKASGELYRRVYPITIDGVAYTADSQGVLTEVPKYRNQFVSEDQVNWYYADDAGHWLTGPQIIDTFNLYFYEDGLQAKDALVVRDGKTYYYDADNGRLVTNRPFVFDGKTYTADATGVVTEGASYRNQFVSDDQGNWYYFDGDGQLVTGFQVINGQQLYFAKDGRQVKSGLTKIDGATYYFDPDSGEMAVNQEREFWQKISYGEKLIPVYRYFNADGKMAVGFQDRDGQTYYYDEDGIAVRSVHLYNANVHSDLYSAGVFGLRPDYLFDEKTGAMKRNTFVYTTALRLHEPHIGRLPVPCWVYCGSDGLAVTGWQVINGKTYYFYPESKFRAESGLETIDGKDYFFDSDSVLVQDLTFTLDQKFYRADEKGVLTKLESVADQFVYDLNWKRVSYTEANGEVRHGVMIKRDFVLYFKADGSQAKGEFLTIHGATYYFDEDSGEMYRNRLATDTNGDQYYLGGDGKALTDTVFEHDGKSYQADSKGIVTEKD
;
A
#
# COMPACT_ATOMS: atom_id res chain seq x y z
N MET A 1 -55.83 26.98 -17.02
CA MET A 1 -56.86 26.22 -16.26
C MET A 1 -56.18 25.06 -15.58
N GLU A 2 -56.53 24.73 -14.33
CA GLU A 2 -56.13 23.45 -13.72
C GLU A 2 -56.76 22.26 -14.46
N LYS A 3 -56.08 21.12 -14.48
CA LYS A 3 -56.75 19.81 -14.68
C LYS A 3 -56.00 18.70 -13.92
N LYS A 4 -56.40 18.49 -12.66
CA LYS A 4 -55.88 17.38 -11.83
C LYS A 4 -56.34 16.03 -12.39
N VAL A 5 -55.43 15.06 -12.45
CA VAL A 5 -55.72 13.64 -12.71
C VAL A 5 -55.04 12.81 -11.62
N ARG A 6 -55.72 11.77 -11.11
CA ARG A 6 -55.18 10.85 -10.10
C ARG A 6 -54.76 9.53 -10.76
N PHE A 7 -53.58 9.04 -10.42
CA PHE A 7 -53.12 7.71 -10.82
C PHE A 7 -53.83 6.61 -10.02
N HIS A 8 -53.88 5.39 -10.57
CA HIS A 8 -54.12 4.15 -9.83
C HIS A 8 -52.97 3.18 -10.15
N LEU A 9 -52.44 2.54 -9.11
CA LEU A 9 -51.27 1.67 -9.21
C LEU A 9 -51.70 0.20 -9.22
N HIS A 10 -51.09 -0.62 -10.07
CA HIS A 10 -51.15 -2.10 -10.01
C HIS A 10 -49.72 -2.68 -10.15
N LYS A 11 -49.48 -3.84 -9.52
CA LYS A 11 -48.13 -4.35 -9.24
C LYS A 11 -48.01 -5.83 -9.63
N VAL A 12 -47.12 -6.14 -10.59
CA VAL A 12 -46.70 -7.50 -10.94
C VAL A 12 -45.16 -7.58 -10.93
N LYS A 13 -44.59 -8.78 -10.90
CA LYS A 13 -43.23 -9.06 -10.38
C LYS A 13 -42.08 -8.72 -11.35
N LYS A 14 -41.25 -7.76 -10.95
CA LYS A 14 -39.79 -7.66 -11.21
C LYS A 14 -39.29 -7.60 -12.68
N ARG A 15 -39.44 -6.45 -13.35
CA ARG A 15 -38.37 -5.69 -14.05
C ARG A 15 -38.96 -4.41 -14.65
N TRP A 16 -38.15 -3.36 -14.79
CA TRP A 16 -38.51 -2.10 -15.46
C TRP A 16 -37.68 -1.98 -16.75
N VAL A 17 -38.34 -1.66 -17.86
CA VAL A 17 -37.73 -1.17 -19.11
C VAL A 17 -38.72 -0.18 -19.71
N THR A 18 -38.25 1.00 -20.11
CA THR A 18 -39.06 2.03 -20.78
C THR A 18 -38.54 2.22 -22.20
N VAL A 19 -39.42 2.11 -23.19
CA VAL A 19 -39.17 2.49 -24.57
C VAL A 19 -40.02 3.73 -24.86
N MET A 20 -39.43 4.80 -25.38
CA MET A 20 -40.21 5.92 -25.94
C MET A 20 -40.55 5.63 -27.40
N VAL A 21 -41.79 5.95 -27.77
CA VAL A 21 -42.27 5.93 -29.16
C VAL A 21 -42.59 7.38 -29.54
N SER A 22 -41.99 7.84 -30.63
CA SER A 22 -42.23 9.16 -31.20
C SER A 22 -43.43 9.15 -32.16
N THR A 23 -44.24 10.21 -32.13
CA THR A 23 -45.21 10.55 -33.17
C THR A 23 -45.18 12.05 -33.44
N ALA A 24 -45.38 12.45 -34.70
CA ALA A 24 -45.24 13.83 -35.16
C ALA A 24 -46.48 14.29 -35.94
N ALA A 25 -46.76 15.60 -35.94
CA ALA A 25 -47.70 16.24 -36.87
C ALA A 25 -47.49 17.77 -36.99
N LEU A 26 -47.88 18.27 -38.17
CA LEU A 26 -47.97 19.65 -38.73
C LEU A 26 -48.70 20.68 -37.82
N GLY A 27 -48.66 22.01 -38.04
CA GLY A 27 -47.97 22.84 -39.05
C GLY A 27 -48.84 23.99 -39.64
N LEU A 28 -48.26 25.20 -39.83
CA LEU A 28 -48.84 26.46 -40.42
C LEU A 28 -49.98 27.13 -39.59
N LEU A 29 -50.35 28.43 -39.70
CA LEU A 29 -49.99 29.64 -40.50
C LEU A 29 -49.65 30.82 -39.54
N LEU A 30 -48.92 31.93 -39.80
CA LEU A 30 -48.65 32.88 -40.93
C LEU A 30 -49.39 34.25 -40.77
N LEU A 31 -48.66 35.38 -40.96
CA LEU A 31 -49.06 36.82 -40.92
C LEU A 31 -49.28 37.47 -39.52
N GLY A 32 -48.96 38.76 -39.28
CA GLY A 32 -48.20 39.72 -40.10
C GLY A 32 -48.21 41.20 -39.61
N ALA A 33 -47.01 41.80 -39.48
CA ALA A 33 -46.60 43.22 -39.58
C ALA A 33 -47.31 44.39 -38.82
N GLY A 34 -46.49 45.15 -38.05
CA GLY A 34 -46.48 46.64 -38.02
C GLY A 34 -46.91 47.36 -36.72
N SER A 35 -46.44 48.58 -36.40
CA SER A 35 -45.30 49.36 -36.95
C SER A 35 -45.11 50.73 -36.23
N VAL A 36 -43.86 51.13 -35.89
CA VAL A 36 -43.30 52.52 -36.00
C VAL A 36 -43.92 53.62 -35.07
N GLN A 37 -43.34 54.76 -34.67
CA GLN A 37 -42.04 55.51 -34.76
C GLN A 37 -41.74 56.01 -33.31
N ALA A 38 -40.53 56.08 -32.74
CA ALA A 38 -39.33 56.88 -33.02
C ALA A 38 -39.49 58.42 -32.88
N ASP A 39 -38.60 59.03 -32.09
CA ASP A 39 -38.24 60.46 -32.05
C ASP A 39 -36.89 60.60 -31.28
N GLU A 40 -36.32 61.81 -31.19
CA GLU A 40 -34.86 62.07 -31.08
C GLU A 40 -34.51 63.28 -30.18
N LEU A 41 -33.26 63.39 -29.66
CA LEU A 41 -32.42 64.63 -29.71
C LEU A 41 -31.01 64.52 -29.05
N ALA A 42 -30.06 65.32 -29.56
CA ALA A 42 -28.63 65.43 -29.18
C ALA A 42 -28.38 66.39 -27.97
N SER A 43 -27.18 66.68 -27.41
CA SER A 43 -25.73 66.50 -27.70
C SER A 43 -24.94 66.67 -26.35
N ASN A 44 -23.60 66.79 -26.17
CA ASN A 44 -22.40 66.96 -27.01
C ASN A 44 -21.10 66.59 -26.22
N ASP A 45 -19.89 66.68 -26.81
CA ASP A 45 -18.58 66.40 -26.17
C ASP A 45 -17.42 67.35 -26.65
N PRO A 46 -16.31 67.52 -25.89
CA PRO A 46 -15.05 68.07 -26.41
C PRO A 46 -13.71 67.41 -25.91
N ALA A 47 -13.30 66.30 -26.55
CA ALA A 47 -12.01 66.11 -27.28
C ALA A 47 -10.59 66.09 -26.60
N SER A 48 -9.80 65.07 -27.03
CA SER A 48 -8.32 65.00 -27.23
C SER A 48 -7.36 64.82 -26.02
N PRO A 49 -6.12 64.29 -26.20
CA PRO A 49 -5.46 63.65 -27.37
C PRO A 49 -4.94 62.18 -27.12
N PRO A 50 -4.40 61.46 -28.13
CA PRO A 50 -3.95 60.06 -28.03
C PRO A 50 -2.40 59.88 -27.97
N VAL A 51 -1.89 58.63 -27.89
CA VAL A 51 -0.71 58.14 -28.68
C VAL A 51 -0.51 56.60 -28.59
N GLU A 52 -0.41 55.98 -29.78
CA GLU A 52 0.35 54.81 -30.31
C GLU A 52 0.68 53.51 -29.52
N VAL A 53 0.87 52.44 -30.31
CA VAL A 53 1.27 51.07 -29.95
C VAL A 53 2.63 50.75 -30.59
N VAL A 54 3.55 50.11 -29.86
CA VAL A 54 4.68 49.34 -30.42
C VAL A 54 4.93 48.09 -29.57
N THR A 55 5.26 46.97 -30.23
CA THR A 55 5.60 45.66 -29.62
C THR A 55 7.02 45.24 -29.98
N SER A 56 7.73 44.57 -29.06
CA SER A 56 8.80 43.60 -29.39
C SER A 56 9.32 42.82 -28.15
N ASP A 57 9.24 41.49 -28.24
CA ASP A 57 10.17 40.43 -27.79
C ASP A 57 11.24 40.67 -26.71
N GLY A 58 11.45 39.63 -25.87
CA GLY A 58 12.71 39.41 -25.15
C GLY A 58 12.58 38.67 -23.81
N LEU A 59 12.65 37.35 -23.82
CA LEU A 59 12.78 36.53 -22.61
C LEU A 59 13.95 35.55 -22.71
N SER A 60 14.79 35.53 -21.67
CA SER A 60 15.83 34.53 -21.44
C SER A 60 16.03 34.41 -19.93
N ASP A 61 15.78 33.23 -19.36
CA ASP A 61 15.88 32.99 -17.92
C ASP A 61 17.33 33.03 -17.40
N ALA A 62 17.46 33.52 -16.17
CA ALA A 62 18.60 33.28 -15.29
C ALA A 62 18.08 33.24 -13.84
N SER A 63 18.26 32.11 -13.17
CA SER A 63 17.63 31.83 -11.87
C SER A 63 18.65 31.49 -10.77
N ASP A 64 18.61 32.28 -9.70
CA ASP A 64 19.15 32.03 -8.35
C ASP A 64 18.61 33.18 -7.45
N SER A 65 18.31 33.03 -6.17
CA SER A 65 18.30 31.86 -5.28
C SER A 65 17.48 32.17 -4.00
N LEU A 66 17.24 31.16 -3.16
CA LEU A 66 16.76 31.26 -1.75
C LEU A 66 15.29 31.71 -1.51
N SER A 67 14.59 31.29 -0.45
CA SER A 67 14.72 30.10 0.43
C SER A 67 13.55 30.01 1.43
N GLU A 68 12.93 28.83 1.60
CA GLU A 68 12.58 28.22 2.91
C GLU A 68 12.01 26.81 2.71
N ALA A 69 11.99 25.98 3.77
CA ALA A 69 11.71 24.54 3.66
C ALA A 69 10.99 23.96 4.89
N PRO A 70 10.20 22.88 4.73
CA PRO A 70 9.62 22.12 5.84
C PRO A 70 10.61 21.12 6.45
N LEU A 71 10.37 20.75 7.71
CA LEU A 71 11.15 19.76 8.46
C LEU A 71 10.67 18.31 8.24
N ALA A 72 11.59 17.41 8.58
CA ALA A 72 11.48 15.96 8.79
C ALA A 72 10.29 15.51 9.69
N ASP A 73 9.98 14.21 9.89
CA ASP A 73 10.73 12.95 9.69
C ASP A 73 9.71 11.80 9.43
N GLN A 74 9.96 10.47 9.41
CA GLN A 74 11.07 9.63 9.88
C GLN A 74 11.13 8.30 9.09
N ALA A 75 12.27 7.96 8.46
CA ALA A 75 12.59 6.58 8.03
C ALA A 75 14.10 6.41 7.72
N VAL A 76 14.77 5.46 8.40
CA VAL A 76 16.23 5.17 8.29
C VAL A 76 16.49 3.64 8.22
N PRO A 77 17.70 3.13 7.87
CA PRO A 77 17.80 2.27 6.69
C PRO A 77 18.64 0.98 6.89
N THR A 78 18.87 0.23 5.80
CA THR A 78 20.06 -0.63 5.49
C THR A 78 19.93 -1.05 4.02
N SER A 79 20.78 -0.65 3.06
CA SER A 79 22.23 -0.86 2.87
C SER A 79 22.60 -2.17 2.13
N ASP A 80 22.83 -2.04 0.83
CA ASP A 80 23.74 -2.75 -0.11
C ASP A 80 24.24 -4.18 0.17
N GLY A 81 24.23 -5.02 -0.88
CA GLY A 81 24.94 -6.31 -0.90
C GLY A 81 24.55 -7.23 -2.08
N ASP A 82 25.21 -7.07 -3.22
CA ASP A 82 25.05 -7.95 -4.40
C ASP A 82 25.92 -9.22 -4.29
N LEU A 83 25.37 -10.39 -4.64
CA LEU A 83 25.93 -11.31 -5.65
C LEU A 83 25.19 -12.66 -5.76
N SER A 84 24.79 -12.98 -6.99
CA SER A 84 24.64 -14.32 -7.61
C SER A 84 24.18 -15.54 -6.79
N SER A 85 23.06 -16.12 -7.20
CA SER A 85 23.05 -17.54 -7.64
C SER A 85 21.93 -17.78 -8.65
N GLN A 86 22.26 -18.33 -9.82
CA GLN A 86 21.28 -18.86 -10.77
C GLN A 86 21.34 -20.39 -10.73
N ALA A 87 20.19 -21.04 -10.51
CA ALA A 87 20.02 -22.47 -10.70
C ALA A 87 19.06 -22.67 -11.88
N LEU A 88 19.58 -23.21 -12.99
CA LEU A 88 18.78 -23.63 -14.14
C LEU A 88 18.88 -25.15 -14.26
N THR A 89 17.75 -25.82 -14.05
CA THR A 89 17.56 -27.22 -14.45
C THR A 89 17.34 -27.30 -15.95
N ALA A 90 17.94 -28.30 -16.59
CA ALA A 90 17.74 -28.61 -18.01
C ALA A 90 17.47 -30.11 -18.17
N GLU A 91 16.68 -30.48 -19.18
CA GLU A 91 16.14 -31.82 -19.32
C GLU A 91 17.07 -32.83 -20.02
N THR A 92 16.76 -34.09 -19.77
CA THR A 92 17.11 -35.32 -20.48
C THR A 92 17.32 -35.18 -21.99
N SER A 93 18.35 -35.83 -22.52
CA SER A 93 18.30 -36.52 -23.83
C SER A 93 19.33 -37.64 -23.92
N THR A 94 18.99 -38.69 -24.68
CA THR A 94 19.68 -39.99 -24.70
C THR A 94 20.74 -40.14 -25.80
N GLU A 95 21.49 -41.23 -25.72
CA GLU A 95 22.46 -41.76 -26.68
C GLU A 95 22.05 -41.69 -28.16
N GLN A 96 23.02 -41.61 -29.09
CA GLN A 96 23.45 -42.80 -29.85
C GLN A 96 24.69 -42.62 -30.78
N VAL A 97 25.60 -43.62 -30.71
CA VAL A 97 26.25 -44.35 -31.83
C VAL A 97 27.47 -43.75 -32.60
N ALA A 98 28.59 -44.51 -32.52
CA ALA A 98 29.70 -44.75 -33.50
C ALA A 98 30.70 -43.60 -33.85
N ASP A 99 32.00 -43.78 -34.10
CA ASP A 99 32.85 -44.95 -34.38
C ASP A 99 34.37 -44.60 -34.37
N GLN A 100 35.23 -45.63 -34.30
CA GLN A 100 36.61 -45.79 -34.85
C GLN A 100 37.73 -44.70 -34.77
N ALA A 101 38.61 -44.90 -33.77
CA ALA A 101 39.97 -45.49 -33.92
C ALA A 101 41.14 -44.80 -34.69
N SER A 102 42.22 -44.58 -33.94
CA SER A 102 43.64 -44.87 -34.28
C SER A 102 44.41 -45.03 -32.94
N ILE A 103 45.18 -46.09 -32.64
CA ILE A 103 46.33 -46.76 -33.29
C ILE A 103 47.67 -46.04 -33.02
N ASP A 104 48.45 -46.69 -32.15
CA ASP A 104 49.91 -46.71 -31.90
C ASP A 104 50.20 -46.58 -30.39
N ASP A 105 51.22 -47.19 -29.78
CA ASP A 105 51.98 -48.46 -29.86
C ASP A 105 53.21 -48.24 -28.96
N SER A 106 53.66 -49.26 -28.21
CA SER A 106 54.78 -49.23 -27.26
C SER A 106 54.64 -48.20 -26.10
N GLY A 107 55.43 -48.24 -25.02
CA GLY A 107 56.52 -49.14 -24.64
C GLY A 107 56.91 -48.97 -23.16
N THR A 108 57.69 -49.90 -22.60
CA THR A 108 57.91 -50.05 -21.15
C THR A 108 58.99 -49.16 -20.50
N ALA A 109 58.75 -48.85 -19.22
CA ALA A 109 59.73 -48.73 -18.10
C ALA A 109 60.50 -47.41 -17.79
N ASN A 110 60.50 -47.10 -16.48
CA ASN A 110 61.50 -46.43 -15.63
C ASN A 110 62.31 -45.21 -16.12
N ALA A 111 62.20 -44.08 -15.38
CA ALA A 111 63.15 -43.75 -14.30
C ALA A 111 62.76 -42.48 -13.49
N SER A 112 63.29 -42.33 -12.28
CA SER A 112 63.34 -41.07 -11.51
C SER A 112 64.58 -40.24 -11.94
N PRO A 113 64.62 -38.89 -11.77
CA PRO A 113 65.33 -38.36 -10.59
C PRO A 113 64.91 -36.96 -10.06
N ALA A 114 65.09 -36.79 -8.74
CA ALA A 114 65.71 -35.66 -8.02
C ALA A 114 65.16 -34.19 -8.00
N GLU A 115 65.30 -33.64 -6.79
CA GLU A 115 65.21 -32.27 -6.24
C GLU A 115 66.48 -31.39 -6.54
N PRO A 116 66.72 -30.17 -5.97
CA PRO A 116 65.87 -29.17 -5.25
C PRO A 116 66.18 -27.65 -5.55
N SER A 117 65.59 -26.74 -4.73
CA SER A 117 66.17 -25.48 -4.15
C SER A 117 65.94 -24.07 -4.79
N GLN A 118 65.32 -23.12 -4.04
CA GLN A 118 65.98 -22.04 -3.24
C GLN A 118 64.98 -20.98 -2.64
N THR A 119 65.39 -20.32 -1.54
CA THR A 119 64.75 -19.22 -0.75
C THR A 119 65.19 -17.81 -1.27
N PRO A 120 65.07 -16.60 -0.60
CA PRO A 120 64.66 -16.18 0.79
C PRO A 120 63.70 -14.92 0.76
N PRO A 121 63.67 -13.93 1.72
CA PRO A 121 64.03 -13.80 3.16
C PRO A 121 62.76 -13.43 4.01
N GLU A 122 62.62 -12.58 5.06
CA GLU A 122 63.43 -11.71 5.98
C GLU A 122 62.61 -11.44 7.29
N ALA A 123 63.11 -10.72 8.34
CA ALA A 123 62.37 -10.40 9.58
C ALA A 123 62.94 -9.20 10.41
N ASP A 124 62.25 -8.77 11.50
CA ASP A 124 62.76 -8.13 12.75
C ASP A 124 61.59 -8.01 13.78
N GLU A 125 61.62 -8.55 15.02
CA GLU A 125 62.26 -8.09 16.29
C GLU A 125 61.53 -6.93 17.03
N THR A 126 61.48 -6.80 18.37
CA THR A 126 62.50 -7.03 19.42
C THR A 126 61.95 -7.42 20.82
N ALA A 127 62.75 -8.10 21.67
CA ALA A 127 62.61 -8.12 23.15
C ALA A 127 63.98 -8.36 23.85
N PRO A 128 64.24 -7.88 25.09
CA PRO A 128 65.63 -7.67 25.56
C PRO A 128 66.30 -8.80 26.39
N SER A 129 67.43 -9.29 25.85
CA SER A 129 68.73 -9.59 26.48
C SER A 129 68.87 -9.90 28.00
N SER A 130 69.49 -11.05 28.31
CA SER A 130 70.79 -11.05 29.03
C SER A 130 71.56 -12.38 28.83
N GLY A 131 72.90 -12.35 28.89
CA GLY A 131 73.76 -13.55 28.83
C GLY A 131 75.26 -13.23 28.78
N ASP A 132 76.09 -14.18 29.21
CA ASP A 132 77.57 -14.16 29.09
C ASP A 132 78.08 -15.59 28.74
N GLN A 133 79.29 -15.73 28.21
CA GLN A 133 79.66 -16.80 27.27
C GLN A 133 80.52 -17.96 27.81
N THR A 134 80.51 -19.12 27.12
CA THR A 134 81.72 -19.88 26.68
C THR A 134 81.41 -21.08 25.75
N LYS A 135 82.45 -21.58 25.03
CA LYS A 135 82.52 -22.79 24.15
C LYS A 135 84.01 -23.27 24.14
N PRO A 136 84.48 -24.39 23.51
CA PRO A 136 83.89 -25.23 22.44
C PRO A 136 84.11 -26.78 22.49
N SER A 137 83.70 -27.45 21.38
CA SER A 137 84.04 -28.82 20.89
C SER A 137 83.06 -29.99 21.19
N VAL A 138 83.12 -31.04 20.35
CA VAL A 138 82.05 -32.03 20.06
C VAL A 138 82.65 -33.44 19.87
N ASP A 139 81.90 -34.50 20.20
CA ASP A 139 82.27 -35.93 20.06
C ASP A 139 81.27 -36.70 19.16
N THR A 140 81.57 -37.94 18.75
CA THR A 140 80.76 -38.73 17.79
C THR A 140 80.53 -40.19 18.24
N PRO A 141 79.27 -40.67 18.31
CA PRO A 141 78.91 -42.04 18.70
C PRO A 141 79.59 -43.17 17.91
N ARG A 142 79.86 -44.30 18.60
CA ARG A 142 80.38 -45.57 18.04
C ARG A 142 79.88 -46.77 18.85
N SER A 143 79.71 -47.92 18.20
CA SER A 143 79.25 -49.20 18.78
C SER A 143 78.01 -49.09 19.67
N GLN A 144 77.05 -48.24 19.32
CA GLN A 144 75.85 -48.00 20.13
C GLN A 144 74.66 -47.55 19.30
N PHE A 145 73.46 -47.81 19.84
CA PHE A 145 72.22 -47.19 19.41
C PHE A 145 72.18 -45.71 19.78
N VAL A 146 71.63 -44.89 18.88
CA VAL A 146 71.42 -43.46 19.06
C VAL A 146 70.05 -43.11 18.48
N SER A 147 69.19 -42.48 19.28
CA SER A 147 67.96 -41.84 18.81
C SER A 147 68.25 -40.39 18.38
N ASP A 148 67.59 -39.91 17.33
CA ASP A 148 67.48 -38.47 17.07
C ASP A 148 66.31 -37.82 17.84
N ASP A 149 66.17 -36.50 17.74
CA ASP A 149 65.09 -35.73 18.38
C ASP A 149 63.69 -36.03 17.81
N GLN A 150 63.59 -36.81 16.72
CA GLN A 150 62.35 -37.28 16.11
C GLN A 150 61.98 -38.70 16.55
N GLY A 151 62.85 -39.37 17.34
CA GLY A 151 62.67 -40.73 17.82
C GLY A 151 63.15 -41.82 16.86
N ASN A 152 63.79 -41.46 15.74
CA ASN A 152 64.38 -42.43 14.82
C ASN A 152 65.63 -43.04 15.45
N TRP A 153 65.75 -44.37 15.43
CA TRP A 153 66.90 -45.09 15.97
C TRP A 153 67.91 -45.43 14.88
N TYR A 154 69.19 -45.25 15.19
CA TYR A 154 70.33 -45.58 14.33
C TYR A 154 71.33 -46.40 15.14
N TYR A 155 71.95 -47.43 14.55
CA TYR A 155 73.11 -48.08 15.15
C TYR A 155 74.40 -47.64 14.45
N TYR A 156 75.33 -47.07 15.21
CA TYR A 156 76.67 -46.71 14.73
C TYR A 156 77.64 -47.84 15.04
N ASP A 157 78.40 -48.26 14.04
CA ASP A 157 79.42 -49.32 14.15
C ASP A 157 80.66 -48.87 14.97
N ALA A 158 81.67 -49.74 15.07
CA ALA A 158 82.91 -49.44 15.78
C ALA A 158 83.76 -48.32 15.16
N ASN A 159 83.50 -47.94 13.90
CA ASN A 159 84.20 -46.85 13.21
C ASN A 159 83.45 -45.51 13.37
N GLY A 160 82.13 -45.54 13.54
CA GLY A 160 81.22 -44.39 13.57
C GLY A 160 80.39 -44.23 12.29
N GLN A 161 80.16 -45.32 11.55
CA GLN A 161 79.27 -45.37 10.39
C GLN A 161 77.95 -46.03 10.77
N LYS A 162 76.83 -45.58 10.19
CA LYS A 162 75.52 -46.21 10.40
C LYS A 162 75.45 -47.57 9.71
N LEU A 163 74.83 -48.56 10.35
CA LEU A 163 74.50 -49.85 9.70
C LEU A 163 73.29 -49.73 8.76
N THR A 164 73.24 -50.60 7.75
CA THR A 164 72.14 -50.70 6.76
C THR A 164 71.85 -52.16 6.41
N GLY A 165 70.65 -52.45 5.90
CA GLY A 165 70.16 -53.79 5.58
C GLY A 165 69.76 -54.64 6.79
N PHE A 166 69.51 -55.94 6.56
CA PHE A 166 69.36 -56.93 7.63
C PHE A 166 70.68 -57.06 8.41
N GLN A 167 70.62 -56.98 9.74
CA GLN A 167 71.79 -57.05 10.63
C GLN A 167 71.43 -57.79 11.91
N THR A 168 72.39 -58.53 12.48
CA THR A 168 72.27 -59.10 13.83
C THR A 168 73.04 -58.24 14.82
N VAL A 169 72.33 -57.57 15.72
CA VAL A 169 72.92 -56.69 16.76
C VAL A 169 72.43 -57.16 18.13
N ASP A 170 73.35 -57.39 19.06
CA ASP A 170 73.06 -57.90 20.41
C ASP A 170 72.08 -59.11 20.42
N TYR A 171 72.34 -60.04 19.49
CA TYR A 171 71.56 -61.25 19.16
C TYR A 171 70.20 -61.05 18.49
N LEU A 172 69.66 -59.83 18.42
CA LEU A 172 68.39 -59.53 17.74
C LEU A 172 68.57 -59.47 16.23
N GLN A 173 67.60 -60.00 15.46
CA GLN A 173 67.54 -59.84 14.00
C GLN A 173 66.80 -58.56 13.61
N LEU A 174 67.56 -57.52 13.28
CA LEU A 174 67.05 -56.18 12.95
C LEU A 174 67.17 -55.89 11.45
N TYR A 175 66.46 -54.86 10.98
CA TYR A 175 66.70 -54.24 9.67
C TYR A 175 66.95 -52.75 9.84
N PHE A 176 67.85 -52.21 9.02
CA PHE A 176 68.14 -50.78 8.93
C PHE A 176 67.96 -50.32 7.48
N HIS A 177 67.25 -49.22 7.27
CA HIS A 177 67.03 -48.60 5.96
C HIS A 177 68.33 -48.02 5.37
N ALA A 178 68.30 -47.58 4.11
CA ALA A 178 69.49 -47.11 3.39
C ALA A 178 70.11 -45.80 3.96
N ASP A 179 69.35 -45.04 4.74
CA ASP A 179 69.78 -43.88 5.54
C ASP A 179 70.33 -44.26 6.93
N GLY A 180 70.29 -45.56 7.24
CA GLY A 180 70.65 -46.21 8.48
C GLY A 180 69.56 -46.23 9.57
N ARG A 181 68.33 -45.77 9.29
CA ARG A 181 67.22 -45.78 10.26
C ARG A 181 66.79 -47.22 10.54
N GLN A 182 66.73 -47.62 11.80
CA GLN A 182 66.19 -48.93 12.19
C GLN A 182 64.71 -49.03 11.77
N ALA A 183 64.33 -50.13 11.13
CA ALA A 183 62.93 -50.46 10.89
C ALA A 183 62.29 -50.91 12.20
N LYS A 184 61.18 -50.29 12.58
CA LYS A 184 60.58 -50.49 13.91
C LYS A 184 59.09 -50.15 13.92
N GLY A 185 58.25 -51.16 14.14
CA GLY A 185 56.79 -51.07 14.08
C GLY A 185 56.23 -50.99 12.66
N GLU A 186 57.02 -51.37 11.66
CA GLU A 186 56.72 -51.19 10.24
C GLU A 186 56.92 -52.49 9.44
N VAL A 187 56.21 -52.59 8.31
CA VAL A 187 56.43 -53.63 7.30
C VAL A 187 57.51 -53.15 6.32
N VAL A 188 58.48 -54.01 6.01
CA VAL A 188 59.49 -53.76 4.96
C VAL A 188 59.48 -54.94 3.99
N THR A 189 59.29 -54.65 2.71
CA THR A 189 59.40 -55.64 1.63
C THR A 189 60.85 -55.71 1.14
N VAL A 190 61.46 -56.90 1.20
CA VAL A 190 62.82 -57.17 0.73
C VAL A 190 62.78 -58.37 -0.21
N ASP A 191 63.36 -58.23 -1.41
CA ASP A 191 63.35 -59.24 -2.48
C ASP A 191 61.96 -59.84 -2.77
N GLY A 192 60.93 -58.98 -2.76
CA GLY A 192 59.53 -59.36 -2.99
C GLY A 192 58.83 -60.09 -1.83
N SER A 193 59.49 -60.24 -0.68
CA SER A 193 58.92 -60.80 0.54
C SER A 193 58.69 -59.71 1.58
N SER A 194 57.47 -59.60 2.13
CA SER A 194 57.13 -58.63 3.18
C SER A 194 57.45 -59.17 4.57
N TYR A 195 58.12 -58.38 5.42
CA TYR A 195 58.51 -58.71 6.79
C TYR A 195 58.03 -57.62 7.75
N TYR A 196 57.56 -57.97 8.95
CA TYR A 196 57.25 -57.00 10.01
C TYR A 196 58.36 -56.94 11.06
N PHE A 197 58.72 -55.73 11.50
CA PHE A 197 59.67 -55.51 12.59
C PHE A 197 58.94 -54.95 13.81
N ASP A 198 59.10 -55.58 14.96
CA ASP A 198 58.38 -55.24 16.18
C ASP A 198 58.53 -53.76 16.58
N LYS A 199 57.47 -53.18 17.13
CA LYS A 199 57.42 -51.75 17.48
C LYS A 199 58.28 -51.36 18.70
N ASP A 200 58.61 -52.30 19.58
CA ASP A 200 59.30 -52.03 20.84
C ASP A 200 60.78 -52.45 20.79
N SER A 201 61.12 -53.54 20.10
CA SER A 201 62.52 -53.97 19.85
C SER A 201 63.07 -53.58 18.48
N GLY A 202 62.24 -53.62 17.43
CA GLY A 202 62.67 -53.58 16.02
C GLY A 202 63.22 -54.92 15.50
N GLU A 203 62.93 -56.03 16.19
CA GLU A 203 63.26 -57.39 15.75
C GLU A 203 62.18 -57.96 14.81
N ILE A 204 62.60 -58.77 13.84
CA ILE A 204 61.71 -59.48 12.90
C ILE A 204 60.67 -60.36 13.61
N TYR A 205 59.39 -60.12 13.32
CA TYR A 205 58.25 -60.85 13.89
C TYR A 205 57.92 -62.13 13.08
N ARG A 206 57.44 -63.17 13.77
CA ARG A 206 57.31 -64.54 13.24
C ARG A 206 56.12 -65.28 13.85
N ASN A 207 55.54 -66.22 13.09
CA ASN A 207 54.43 -67.10 13.50
C ASN A 207 53.21 -66.36 14.09
N GLY A 208 52.79 -65.25 13.48
CA GLY A 208 51.69 -64.44 14.02
C GLY A 208 51.20 -63.33 13.09
N PHE A 209 50.06 -62.76 13.45
CA PHE A 209 49.49 -61.60 12.78
C PHE A 209 50.20 -60.30 13.21
N ALA A 210 50.49 -59.44 12.25
CA ALA A 210 50.84 -58.04 12.49
C ALA A 210 50.08 -57.14 11.51
N SER A 211 49.99 -55.85 11.83
CA SER A 211 49.42 -54.83 10.95
C SER A 211 50.42 -53.72 10.65
N ASP A 212 50.38 -53.19 9.43
CA ASP A 212 51.10 -51.95 9.11
C ASP A 212 50.38 -50.70 9.68
N ALA A 213 50.95 -49.52 9.44
CA ALA A 213 50.38 -48.25 9.88
C ALA A 213 49.11 -47.81 9.10
N ALA A 214 48.80 -48.46 7.98
CA ALA A 214 47.56 -48.24 7.22
C ALA A 214 46.42 -49.18 7.70
N GLY A 215 46.73 -50.19 8.52
CA GLY A 215 45.79 -51.19 9.02
C GLY A 215 45.69 -52.44 8.14
N ASN A 216 46.58 -52.60 7.15
CA ASN A 216 46.68 -53.85 6.38
C ASN A 216 47.23 -54.95 7.30
N TRP A 217 46.59 -56.12 7.27
CA TRP A 217 46.97 -57.26 8.11
C TRP A 217 47.83 -58.24 7.32
N TYR A 218 48.87 -58.76 7.96
CA TYR A 218 49.79 -59.76 7.42
C TYR A 218 49.90 -60.90 8.42
N TYR A 219 50.03 -62.14 7.95
CA TYR A 219 50.43 -63.26 8.81
C TYR A 219 51.85 -63.68 8.47
N LEU A 220 52.77 -63.47 9.41
CA LEU A 220 54.19 -63.77 9.25
C LEU A 220 54.44 -65.24 9.62
N GLY A 221 55.01 -66.01 8.71
CA GLY A 221 55.34 -67.42 8.91
C GLY A 221 56.57 -67.65 9.81
N GLU A 222 57.03 -68.89 9.88
CA GLU A 222 58.21 -69.27 10.68
C GLU A 222 59.49 -68.60 10.16
N ASP A 223 59.65 -68.50 8.82
CA ASP A 223 60.75 -67.79 8.18
C ASP A 223 60.60 -66.25 8.23
N GLY A 224 59.50 -65.74 8.79
CA GLY A 224 59.23 -64.33 9.09
C GLY A 224 58.64 -63.55 7.92
N LYS A 225 58.41 -64.20 6.76
CA LYS A 225 57.72 -63.60 5.62
C LYS A 225 56.21 -63.63 5.80
N ALA A 226 55.52 -62.64 5.26
CA ALA A 226 54.08 -62.71 5.06
C ALA A 226 53.70 -63.87 4.13
N VAL A 227 52.71 -64.66 4.52
CA VAL A 227 52.15 -65.75 3.68
C VAL A 227 51.23 -65.19 2.59
N THR A 228 51.04 -65.96 1.51
CA THR A 228 50.22 -65.56 0.34
C THR A 228 49.25 -66.68 -0.07
N GLY A 229 48.19 -66.33 -0.80
CA GLY A 229 47.15 -67.25 -1.27
C GLY A 229 46.14 -67.65 -0.19
N LEU A 230 45.36 -68.70 -0.47
CA LEU A 230 44.44 -69.30 0.51
C LEU A 230 45.23 -70.08 1.56
N GLN A 231 45.04 -69.75 2.83
CA GLN A 231 45.73 -70.33 3.98
C GLN A 231 44.71 -70.75 5.04
N ILE A 232 45.01 -71.80 5.81
CA ILE A 232 44.20 -72.25 6.94
C ILE A 232 44.96 -71.94 8.23
N ILE A 233 44.55 -70.89 8.94
CA ILE A 233 45.18 -70.41 10.18
C ILE A 233 44.16 -70.55 11.31
N ASP A 234 44.54 -71.20 12.40
CA ASP A 234 43.67 -71.53 13.55
C ASP A 234 42.33 -72.20 13.15
N SER A 235 42.38 -73.04 12.12
CA SER A 235 41.22 -73.72 11.47
C SER A 235 40.33 -72.83 10.59
N PHE A 236 40.66 -71.56 10.40
CA PHE A 236 39.89 -70.65 9.55
C PHE A 236 40.54 -70.48 8.16
N PRO A 237 39.76 -70.60 7.06
CA PRO A 237 40.22 -70.25 5.72
C PRO A 237 40.28 -68.73 5.55
N LEU A 238 41.50 -68.21 5.38
CA LEU A 238 41.81 -66.81 5.12
C LEU A 238 42.54 -66.72 3.77
N TYR A 239 42.37 -65.62 3.03
CA TYR A 239 43.15 -65.38 1.80
C TYR A 239 44.10 -64.21 2.01
N PHE A 240 45.29 -64.30 1.41
CA PHE A 240 46.30 -63.24 1.40
C PHE A 240 46.72 -62.94 -0.05
N TYR A 241 46.80 -61.67 -0.41
CA TYR A 241 47.25 -61.21 -1.71
C TYR A 241 48.75 -61.50 -1.94
N PRO A 242 49.27 -61.40 -3.18
CA PRO A 242 50.67 -61.73 -3.49
C PRO A 242 51.74 -60.86 -2.79
N ASP A 243 51.37 -59.74 -2.19
CA ASP A 243 52.21 -58.86 -1.36
C ASP A 243 52.20 -59.24 0.14
N GLY A 244 51.33 -60.17 0.54
CA GLY A 244 51.13 -60.64 1.90
C GLY A 244 49.95 -60.00 2.64
N VAL A 245 49.20 -59.08 2.04
CA VAL A 245 48.04 -58.42 2.69
C VAL A 245 46.85 -59.38 2.77
N GLN A 246 46.22 -59.50 3.95
CA GLN A 246 45.01 -60.30 4.14
C GLN A 246 43.83 -59.69 3.38
N ALA A 247 43.15 -60.50 2.57
CA ALA A 247 41.89 -60.14 1.95
C ALA A 247 40.79 -60.02 3.02
N LYS A 248 40.20 -58.83 3.13
CA LYS A 248 39.09 -58.50 4.03
C LYS A 248 38.14 -57.58 3.27
N ASP A 249 36.84 -57.85 3.40
CA ASP A 249 35.77 -57.22 2.63
C ASP A 249 35.95 -57.37 1.11
N ALA A 250 36.37 -58.57 0.70
CA ALA A 250 36.90 -58.81 -0.65
C ALA A 250 36.27 -60.03 -1.31
N PHE A 251 35.81 -59.83 -2.55
CA PHE A 251 35.46 -60.91 -3.47
C PHE A 251 36.73 -61.37 -4.20
N ILE A 252 37.08 -62.65 -4.04
CA ILE A 252 38.22 -63.30 -4.70
C ILE A 252 37.67 -64.41 -5.61
N VAL A 253 38.10 -64.45 -6.86
CA VAL A 253 37.76 -65.53 -7.78
C VAL A 253 38.85 -66.60 -7.74
N PHE A 254 38.50 -67.82 -7.37
CA PHE A 254 39.35 -69.00 -7.49
C PHE A 254 38.51 -70.24 -7.85
N ASP A 255 39.15 -71.25 -8.44
CA ASP A 255 38.54 -72.47 -8.99
C ASP A 255 37.37 -72.25 -9.98
N GLY A 256 37.23 -71.02 -10.50
CA GLY A 256 36.21 -70.60 -11.46
C GLY A 256 35.02 -69.84 -10.86
N SER A 257 34.96 -69.71 -9.53
CA SER A 257 33.82 -69.12 -8.82
C SER A 257 34.23 -67.95 -7.91
N SER A 258 33.31 -67.00 -7.73
CA SER A 258 33.46 -65.92 -6.75
C SER A 258 33.26 -66.43 -5.33
N HIS A 259 34.12 -65.97 -4.42
CA HIS A 259 34.13 -66.28 -2.99
C HIS A 259 34.36 -64.98 -2.20
N TYR A 260 33.73 -64.78 -1.04
CA TYR A 260 33.84 -63.54 -0.25
C TYR A 260 34.56 -63.75 1.09
N PHE A 261 35.52 -62.88 1.42
CA PHE A 261 36.25 -62.88 2.69
C PHE A 261 35.78 -61.71 3.58
N LYS A 262 35.14 -62.03 4.69
CA LYS A 262 34.35 -61.13 5.54
C LYS A 262 35.13 -59.94 6.08
N ALA A 263 34.57 -58.73 5.96
CA ALA A 263 35.16 -57.47 6.43
C ALA A 263 35.81 -57.53 7.83
N GLY A 264 35.11 -58.09 8.82
CA GLY A 264 35.60 -58.14 10.20
C GLY A 264 36.84 -59.03 10.39
N SER A 265 36.81 -60.27 9.90
CA SER A 265 37.77 -61.32 10.24
C SER A 265 38.67 -61.78 9.09
N GLY A 266 38.37 -61.42 7.84
CA GLY A 266 39.02 -61.95 6.63
C GLY A 266 38.80 -63.45 6.43
N GLN A 267 37.74 -64.00 7.01
CA GLN A 267 37.34 -65.40 6.88
C GLN A 267 36.37 -65.59 5.72
N LEU A 268 36.50 -66.69 5.00
CA LEU A 268 35.57 -67.07 3.93
C LEU A 268 34.10 -67.09 4.42
N ALA A 269 33.18 -66.61 3.59
CA ALA A 269 31.74 -66.83 3.72
C ALA A 269 31.37 -68.22 3.15
N THR A 270 30.57 -68.97 3.91
CA THR A 270 30.15 -70.35 3.62
C THR A 270 28.80 -70.60 4.28
N ASP A 271 27.92 -71.35 3.63
CA ASP A 271 26.61 -71.80 4.13
C ASP A 271 25.78 -70.69 4.81
N GLY A 272 25.60 -69.55 4.12
CA GLY A 272 24.89 -68.43 4.73
C GLY A 272 24.86 -67.14 3.94
N PHE A 273 23.92 -66.28 4.35
CA PHE A 273 23.79 -64.92 3.87
C PHE A 273 24.89 -64.01 4.43
N PHE A 274 25.33 -63.06 3.60
CA PHE A 274 26.19 -61.95 4.00
C PHE A 274 25.84 -60.71 3.18
N SER A 275 26.33 -59.55 3.61
CA SER A 275 26.36 -58.34 2.80
C SER A 275 27.78 -57.83 2.64
N ASP A 276 28.00 -57.04 1.60
CA ASP A 276 29.18 -56.18 1.46
C ASP A 276 29.01 -54.87 2.26
N ALA A 277 29.95 -53.94 2.08
CA ALA A 277 29.91 -52.59 2.64
C ALA A 277 28.83 -51.66 2.01
N GLU A 278 28.33 -52.00 0.82
CA GLU A 278 27.31 -51.23 0.09
C GLU A 278 25.88 -51.61 0.52
N GLY A 279 25.74 -52.77 1.18
CA GLY A 279 24.47 -53.31 1.65
C GLY A 279 23.80 -54.28 0.67
N ASN A 280 24.50 -54.66 -0.41
CA ASN A 280 24.05 -55.69 -1.32
C ASN A 280 24.06 -57.03 -0.58
N TRP A 281 23.00 -57.83 -0.73
CA TRP A 281 22.89 -59.13 -0.07
C TRP A 281 23.30 -60.26 -1.00
N TYR A 282 24.06 -61.21 -0.46
CA TYR A 282 24.57 -62.38 -1.16
C TYR A 282 24.31 -63.63 -0.32
N TYR A 283 24.41 -64.81 -0.92
CA TYR A 283 24.45 -66.08 -0.21
C TYR A 283 25.62 -66.93 -0.72
N ALA A 284 26.46 -67.40 0.21
CA ALA A 284 27.53 -68.35 -0.08
C ALA A 284 27.05 -69.78 0.22
N ASP A 285 27.29 -70.70 -0.70
CA ASP A 285 26.99 -72.11 -0.52
C ASP A 285 27.91 -72.78 0.53
N PRO A 286 27.70 -74.06 0.90
CA PRO A 286 28.56 -74.76 1.87
C PRO A 286 30.02 -74.95 1.47
N THR A 287 30.41 -74.65 0.22
CA THR A 287 31.82 -74.61 -0.23
C THR A 287 32.40 -73.19 -0.25
N GLY A 288 31.55 -72.18 -0.18
CA GLY A 288 31.88 -70.76 -0.16
C GLY A 288 31.63 -70.01 -1.47
N GLN A 289 31.03 -70.67 -2.45
CA GLN A 289 30.72 -70.08 -3.76
C GLN A 289 29.45 -69.24 -3.69
N LEU A 290 29.46 -68.06 -4.32
CA LEU A 290 28.24 -67.23 -4.46
C LEU A 290 27.20 -67.94 -5.35
N VAL A 291 25.94 -68.00 -4.89
CA VAL A 291 24.82 -68.53 -5.69
C VAL A 291 24.23 -67.46 -6.61
N THR A 292 23.70 -67.90 -7.76
CA THR A 292 23.05 -67.04 -8.77
C THR A 292 21.73 -67.66 -9.27
N GLY A 293 20.87 -66.88 -9.89
CA GLY A 293 19.58 -67.31 -10.44
C GLY A 293 18.46 -67.47 -9.40
N GLU A 294 17.39 -68.19 -9.77
CA GLU A 294 16.33 -68.55 -8.80
C GLU A 294 16.86 -69.61 -7.84
N GLN A 295 16.69 -69.38 -6.53
CA GLN A 295 17.15 -70.26 -5.48
C GLN A 295 16.03 -70.50 -4.46
N THR A 296 16.02 -71.69 -3.84
CA THR A 296 15.12 -72.01 -2.73
C THR A 296 15.94 -72.29 -1.48
N ILE A 297 16.03 -71.31 -0.58
CA ILE A 297 16.87 -71.34 0.63
C ILE A 297 15.94 -71.24 1.84
N ASP A 298 16.04 -72.18 2.79
CA ASP A 298 15.14 -72.30 3.95
C ASP A 298 13.63 -72.25 3.62
N SER A 299 13.25 -72.82 2.47
CA SER A 299 11.88 -72.79 1.89
C SER A 299 11.43 -71.41 1.37
N PHE A 300 12.33 -70.45 1.23
CA PHE A 300 12.05 -69.15 0.62
C PHE A 300 12.50 -69.13 -0.84
N HIS A 301 11.60 -68.73 -1.74
CA HIS A 301 11.89 -68.51 -3.15
C HIS A 301 12.55 -67.13 -3.33
N LEU A 302 13.85 -67.13 -3.61
CA LEU A 302 14.68 -65.95 -3.77
C LEU A 302 15.21 -65.90 -5.22
N TYR A 303 15.73 -64.75 -5.63
CA TYR A 303 16.47 -64.61 -6.88
C TYR A 303 17.76 -63.84 -6.63
N PHE A 304 18.84 -64.28 -7.25
CA PHE A 304 20.14 -63.62 -7.24
C PHE A 304 20.55 -63.31 -8.68
N TYR A 305 21.08 -62.12 -8.93
CA TYR A 305 21.57 -61.71 -10.25
C TYR A 305 22.88 -62.44 -10.61
N ALA A 306 23.42 -62.19 -11.81
CA ALA A 306 24.57 -62.92 -12.34
C ALA A 306 25.90 -62.60 -11.61
N ASP A 307 25.95 -61.51 -10.85
CA ASP A 307 27.00 -61.11 -9.92
C ASP A 307 26.82 -61.70 -8.50
N GLY A 308 25.68 -62.35 -8.24
CA GLY A 308 25.30 -62.91 -6.94
C GLY A 308 24.48 -61.99 -6.03
N VAL A 309 24.13 -60.77 -6.46
CA VAL A 309 23.32 -59.83 -5.66
C VAL A 309 21.86 -60.30 -5.58
N GLN A 310 21.28 -60.34 -4.38
CA GLN A 310 19.88 -60.72 -4.16
C GLN A 310 18.92 -59.65 -4.69
N ALA A 311 17.92 -60.06 -5.47
CA ALA A 311 16.80 -59.20 -5.85
C ALA A 311 15.93 -58.84 -4.64
N LYS A 312 15.79 -57.54 -4.37
CA LYS A 312 14.96 -56.95 -3.33
C LYS A 312 14.35 -55.65 -3.85
N ASP A 313 13.09 -55.37 -3.51
CA ASP A 313 12.30 -54.24 -4.03
C ASP A 313 12.28 -54.17 -5.58
N ALA A 314 12.30 -55.34 -6.22
CA ALA A 314 12.67 -55.46 -7.64
C ALA A 314 11.67 -56.29 -8.46
N LEU A 315 11.33 -55.79 -9.65
CA LEU A 315 10.66 -56.56 -10.70
C LEU A 315 11.72 -57.26 -11.58
N VAL A 316 11.77 -58.58 -11.52
CA VAL A 316 12.63 -59.42 -12.36
C VAL A 316 11.78 -59.98 -13.51
N GLU A 317 12.10 -59.61 -14.76
CA GLU A 317 11.40 -60.16 -15.94
C GLU A 317 12.05 -61.47 -16.40
N ARG A 318 11.20 -62.50 -16.60
CA ARG A 318 11.61 -63.86 -17.01
C ARG A 318 10.52 -64.42 -17.94
N ASP A 319 10.90 -64.97 -19.08
CA ASP A 319 9.99 -65.52 -20.11
C ASP A 319 8.81 -64.59 -20.50
N GLY A 320 9.05 -63.28 -20.57
CA GLY A 320 8.02 -62.27 -20.90
C GLY A 320 7.00 -62.02 -19.78
N LYS A 321 7.36 -62.34 -18.53
CA LYS A 321 6.54 -62.14 -17.32
C LYS A 321 7.37 -61.45 -16.23
N SER A 322 6.78 -60.49 -15.53
CA SER A 322 7.41 -59.82 -14.40
C SER A 322 7.08 -60.52 -13.08
N TYR A 323 8.08 -60.68 -12.22
CA TYR A 323 8.00 -61.28 -10.89
C TYR A 323 8.55 -60.28 -9.86
N TYR A 324 7.86 -60.03 -8.75
CA TYR A 324 8.29 -59.06 -7.74
C TYR A 324 8.92 -59.76 -6.53
N TYR A 325 10.11 -59.29 -6.13
CA TYR A 325 10.84 -59.75 -4.96
C TYR A 325 10.83 -58.68 -3.87
N ASP A 326 10.33 -59.06 -2.69
CA ASP A 326 9.98 -58.16 -1.59
C ASP A 326 11.14 -57.29 -1.06
N ALA A 327 10.85 -56.03 -0.70
CA ALA A 327 11.84 -55.05 -0.24
C ALA A 327 12.54 -55.45 1.06
N ASP A 328 11.81 -55.96 2.06
CA ASP A 328 12.39 -56.29 3.37
C ASP A 328 13.24 -57.56 3.30
N ASN A 329 12.73 -58.61 2.64
CA ASN A 329 13.27 -59.97 2.74
C ASN A 329 13.59 -60.66 1.40
N GLY A 330 13.38 -60.02 0.26
CA GLY A 330 13.79 -60.52 -1.07
C GLY A 330 13.11 -61.82 -1.51
N ARG A 331 11.92 -62.11 -0.97
CA ARG A 331 11.11 -63.28 -1.33
C ARG A 331 10.18 -62.95 -2.49
N LEU A 332 9.95 -63.92 -3.36
CA LEU A 332 8.93 -63.83 -4.40
C LEU A 332 7.54 -63.58 -3.79
N VAL A 333 6.88 -62.50 -4.20
CA VAL A 333 5.53 -62.14 -3.78
C VAL A 333 4.49 -62.86 -4.64
N THR A 334 3.50 -63.51 -4.01
CA THR A 334 2.44 -64.28 -4.66
C THR A 334 1.08 -64.01 -4.01
N ASP A 335 0.00 -64.06 -4.80
CA ASP A 335 -1.40 -63.87 -4.38
C ASP A 335 -1.65 -62.59 -3.56
N GLN A 336 -0.98 -61.49 -3.92
CA GLN A 336 -0.95 -60.24 -3.15
C GLN A 336 -0.99 -58.99 -4.01
N THR A 337 -1.47 -57.89 -3.42
CA THR A 337 -1.44 -56.53 -3.99
C THR A 337 -0.35 -55.73 -3.29
N PHE A 338 0.50 -55.06 -4.07
CA PHE A 338 1.59 -54.22 -3.57
C PHE A 338 1.69 -52.90 -4.36
N VAL A 339 2.59 -52.01 -3.93
CA VAL A 339 2.85 -50.73 -4.61
C VAL A 339 4.36 -50.61 -4.84
N LEU A 340 4.74 -50.25 -6.07
CA LEU A 340 6.13 -50.00 -6.49
C LEU A 340 6.12 -48.75 -7.39
N ASP A 341 7.06 -47.82 -7.20
CA ASP A 341 7.09 -46.50 -7.86
C ASP A 341 5.74 -45.74 -7.84
N GLY A 342 4.98 -45.85 -6.73
CA GLY A 342 3.65 -45.26 -6.60
C GLY A 342 2.54 -45.92 -7.47
N LYS A 343 2.86 -46.98 -8.22
CA LYS A 343 1.89 -47.74 -9.04
C LYS A 343 1.44 -48.97 -8.26
N THR A 344 0.13 -49.23 -8.25
CA THR A 344 -0.42 -50.46 -7.65
C THR A 344 -0.29 -51.65 -8.60
N TYR A 345 0.17 -52.78 -8.08
CA TYR A 345 0.37 -54.04 -8.79
C TYR A 345 -0.29 -55.22 -8.05
N THR A 346 -0.67 -56.25 -8.80
CA THR A 346 -1.23 -57.51 -8.30
C THR A 346 -0.43 -58.70 -8.83
N ALA A 347 0.15 -59.49 -7.93
CA ALA A 347 0.78 -60.77 -8.23
C ALA A 347 -0.23 -61.91 -8.11
N ASP A 348 -0.25 -62.82 -9.08
CA ASP A 348 -1.09 -64.04 -9.01
C ASP A 348 -0.47 -65.12 -8.10
N THR A 349 -1.16 -66.27 -7.97
CA THR A 349 -0.70 -67.42 -7.16
C THR A 349 0.57 -68.09 -7.67
N THR A 350 1.08 -67.68 -8.84
CA THR A 350 2.37 -68.10 -9.41
C THR A 350 3.43 -66.98 -9.38
N GLY A 351 3.09 -65.82 -8.79
CA GLY A 351 3.97 -64.65 -8.66
C GLY A 351 4.03 -63.76 -9.90
N VAL A 352 3.15 -63.97 -10.89
CA VAL A 352 3.14 -63.15 -12.11
C VAL A 352 2.41 -61.84 -11.84
N VAL A 353 3.11 -60.74 -12.11
CA VAL A 353 2.67 -59.39 -11.76
C VAL A 353 1.89 -58.72 -12.89
N THR A 354 0.81 -58.03 -12.53
CA THR A 354 0.01 -57.17 -13.43
C THR A 354 -0.25 -55.81 -12.78
N GLN A 355 -0.31 -54.72 -13.56
CA GLN A 355 -0.56 -53.37 -13.04
C GLN A 355 -2.07 -53.06 -12.94
N VAL A 356 -2.49 -52.40 -11.86
CA VAL A 356 -3.87 -51.95 -11.66
C VAL A 356 -4.06 -50.51 -12.18
N PRO A 357 -4.94 -50.25 -13.16
CA PRO A 357 -5.22 -48.89 -13.64
C PRO A 357 -5.88 -48.04 -12.57
N GLN A 358 -5.31 -46.85 -12.32
CA GLN A 358 -5.66 -45.96 -11.19
C GLN A 358 -6.96 -45.18 -11.38
N HIS A 359 -7.40 -44.93 -12.61
CA HIS A 359 -8.56 -44.09 -12.93
C HIS A 359 -9.42 -44.76 -14.01
N ARG A 360 -10.75 -44.75 -13.84
CA ARG A 360 -11.72 -45.28 -14.82
C ARG A 360 -13.04 -44.52 -14.78
N ASN A 361 -13.66 -44.30 -15.93
CA ASN A 361 -14.95 -43.61 -16.13
C ASN A 361 -15.10 -42.27 -15.36
N GLN A 362 -14.03 -41.48 -15.27
CA GLN A 362 -14.01 -40.28 -14.44
C GLN A 362 -13.19 -39.13 -15.03
N PHE A 363 -13.57 -37.92 -14.66
CA PHE A 363 -12.74 -36.73 -14.84
C PHE A 363 -11.61 -36.70 -13.81
N VAL A 364 -10.43 -36.27 -14.26
CA VAL A 364 -9.23 -36.06 -13.42
C VAL A 364 -8.55 -34.77 -13.89
N SER A 365 -8.10 -33.94 -12.95
CA SER A 365 -7.26 -32.76 -13.23
C SER A 365 -5.79 -33.06 -12.92
N ASP A 366 -4.86 -32.47 -13.68
CA ASP A 366 -3.45 -32.35 -13.27
C ASP A 366 -3.21 -31.08 -12.43
N ASP A 367 -1.99 -30.94 -11.90
CA ASP A 367 -1.58 -29.82 -11.03
C ASP A 367 -1.58 -28.45 -11.76
N GLN A 368 -1.61 -28.45 -13.09
CA GLN A 368 -1.76 -27.24 -13.92
C GLN A 368 -3.24 -26.88 -14.15
N GLY A 369 -4.17 -27.69 -13.65
CA GLY A 369 -5.61 -27.51 -13.80
C GLY A 369 -6.17 -27.99 -15.14
N ASN A 370 -5.38 -28.71 -15.96
CA ASN A 370 -5.89 -29.33 -17.18
C ASN A 370 -6.79 -30.51 -16.84
N TRP A 371 -7.93 -30.62 -17.50
CA TRP A 371 -8.89 -31.71 -17.27
C TRP A 371 -8.76 -32.81 -18.32
N TYR A 372 -8.84 -34.06 -17.88
CA TYR A 372 -8.87 -35.26 -18.71
C TYR A 372 -10.08 -36.12 -18.32
N TYR A 373 -10.59 -36.95 -19.24
CA TYR A 373 -11.54 -38.01 -18.91
C TYR A 373 -10.94 -39.36 -19.24
N TYR A 374 -10.94 -40.27 -18.27
CA TYR A 374 -10.49 -41.65 -18.43
C TYR A 374 -11.69 -42.58 -18.67
N ASP A 375 -11.59 -43.43 -19.69
CA ASP A 375 -12.63 -44.40 -20.07
C ASP A 375 -12.71 -45.61 -19.10
N ALA A 376 -13.47 -46.65 -19.46
CA ALA A 376 -13.60 -47.87 -18.66
C ALA A 376 -12.31 -48.69 -18.55
N ASN A 377 -11.34 -48.49 -19.44
CA ASN A 377 -10.05 -49.19 -19.50
C ASN A 377 -8.92 -48.38 -18.83
N GLY A 378 -9.15 -47.09 -18.52
CA GLY A 378 -8.13 -46.17 -18.03
C GLY A 378 -7.37 -45.45 -19.14
N GLN A 379 -7.94 -45.33 -20.34
CA GLN A 379 -7.40 -44.56 -21.47
C GLN A 379 -8.03 -43.15 -21.53
N LYS A 380 -7.25 -42.13 -21.89
CA LYS A 380 -7.73 -40.75 -22.05
C LYS A 380 -8.59 -40.62 -23.32
N LEU A 381 -9.77 -40.01 -23.20
CA LEU A 381 -10.60 -39.68 -24.36
C LEU A 381 -10.00 -38.53 -25.20
N THR A 382 -10.25 -38.57 -26.51
CA THR A 382 -9.81 -37.55 -27.50
C THR A 382 -10.96 -37.21 -28.47
N GLY A 383 -10.86 -36.06 -29.16
CA GLY A 383 -11.84 -35.59 -30.13
C GLY A 383 -13.14 -35.04 -29.53
N PHE A 384 -14.16 -34.84 -30.37
CA PHE A 384 -15.52 -34.54 -29.91
C PHE A 384 -16.12 -35.76 -29.20
N GLN A 385 -16.61 -35.57 -27.97
CA GLN A 385 -17.17 -36.63 -27.14
C GLN A 385 -18.48 -36.19 -26.49
N THR A 386 -19.28 -37.16 -26.05
CA THR A 386 -20.48 -36.91 -25.23
C THR A 386 -20.37 -37.69 -23.94
N VAL A 387 -20.20 -36.98 -22.82
CA VAL A 387 -20.11 -37.55 -21.46
C VAL A 387 -21.28 -37.02 -20.66
N ASP A 388 -22.08 -37.90 -20.04
CA ASP A 388 -23.28 -37.55 -19.26
C ASP A 388 -24.26 -36.59 -19.98
N ASN A 389 -24.43 -36.79 -21.29
CA ASN A 389 -25.17 -35.95 -22.25
C ASN A 389 -24.58 -34.54 -22.52
N VAL A 390 -23.47 -34.17 -21.89
CA VAL A 390 -22.73 -32.94 -22.18
C VAL A 390 -21.81 -33.18 -23.38
N ARG A 391 -21.88 -32.33 -24.41
CA ARG A 391 -20.99 -32.43 -25.59
C ARG A 391 -19.71 -31.63 -25.35
N LEU A 392 -18.58 -32.34 -25.37
CA LEU A 392 -17.25 -31.86 -25.01
C LEU A 392 -16.29 -32.02 -26.20
N TYR A 393 -15.10 -31.44 -26.09
CA TYR A 393 -13.97 -31.75 -26.97
C TYR A 393 -12.70 -31.96 -26.14
N PHE A 394 -11.91 -32.95 -26.54
CA PHE A 394 -10.60 -33.25 -25.98
C PHE A 394 -9.55 -33.19 -27.08
N HIS A 395 -8.44 -32.50 -26.83
CA HIS A 395 -7.29 -32.43 -27.73
C HIS A 395 -6.60 -33.79 -27.89
N SER A 396 -5.65 -33.92 -28.82
CA SER A 396 -4.93 -35.16 -29.10
C SER A 396 -4.21 -35.77 -27.89
N ALA A 397 -3.71 -34.95 -26.95
CA ALA A 397 -3.13 -35.38 -25.67
C ALA A 397 -4.16 -35.71 -24.57
N GLY A 398 -5.45 -35.67 -24.90
CA GLY A 398 -6.58 -35.93 -24.00
C GLY A 398 -7.01 -34.76 -23.11
N ARG A 399 -6.38 -33.57 -23.22
CA ARG A 399 -6.82 -32.36 -22.49
C ARG A 399 -8.19 -31.92 -23.00
N GLN A 400 -9.16 -31.73 -22.10
CA GLN A 400 -10.44 -31.10 -22.38
C GLN A 400 -10.23 -29.65 -22.82
N ALA A 401 -10.75 -29.27 -24.00
CA ALA A 401 -10.87 -27.86 -24.37
C ALA A 401 -11.91 -27.21 -23.45
N LYS A 402 -11.45 -26.37 -22.51
CA LYS A 402 -12.30 -25.83 -21.44
C LYS A 402 -12.01 -24.34 -21.23
N GLY A 403 -12.96 -23.50 -21.63
CA GLY A 403 -12.75 -22.05 -21.78
C GLY A 403 -11.96 -21.68 -23.04
N GLU A 404 -11.85 -22.60 -24.01
CA GLU A 404 -11.04 -22.45 -25.21
C GLU A 404 -11.90 -22.17 -26.46
N LEU A 405 -11.41 -21.27 -27.33
CA LEU A 405 -11.88 -21.08 -28.70
C LEU A 405 -11.04 -21.96 -29.64
N VAL A 406 -11.62 -23.04 -30.15
CA VAL A 406 -10.94 -24.05 -30.96
C VAL A 406 -11.42 -23.98 -32.41
N THR A 407 -10.48 -24.02 -33.37
CA THR A 407 -10.81 -24.18 -34.79
C THR A 407 -10.70 -25.65 -35.19
N ILE A 408 -11.78 -26.23 -35.69
CA ILE A 408 -11.87 -27.64 -36.11
C ILE A 408 -12.48 -27.66 -37.51
N ASP A 409 -11.81 -28.31 -38.48
CA ASP A 409 -12.23 -28.38 -39.89
C ASP A 409 -12.61 -27.00 -40.50
N GLY A 410 -11.83 -25.97 -40.17
CA GLY A 410 -12.05 -24.58 -40.62
C GLY A 410 -13.20 -23.83 -39.93
N LYS A 411 -13.83 -24.42 -38.90
CA LYS A 411 -14.95 -23.82 -38.16
C LYS A 411 -14.53 -23.49 -36.73
N ARG A 412 -14.91 -22.30 -36.24
CA ARG A 412 -14.67 -21.87 -34.86
C ARG A 412 -15.76 -22.43 -33.93
N TYR A 413 -15.33 -22.99 -32.81
CA TYR A 413 -16.16 -23.53 -31.73
C TYR A 413 -15.64 -23.03 -30.38
N TYR A 414 -16.52 -22.70 -29.43
CA TYR A 414 -16.11 -22.35 -28.06
C TYR A 414 -16.67 -23.35 -27.06
N PHE A 415 -15.87 -23.67 -26.04
CA PHE A 415 -16.22 -24.57 -24.96
C PHE A 415 -16.23 -23.82 -23.63
N ASP A 416 -17.32 -23.92 -22.88
CA ASP A 416 -17.57 -23.11 -21.69
C ASP A 416 -16.44 -23.20 -20.64
N LYS A 417 -16.11 -22.07 -19.99
CA LYS A 417 -14.98 -21.99 -19.05
C LYS A 417 -15.20 -22.75 -17.75
N ALA A 418 -16.45 -22.95 -17.32
CA ALA A 418 -16.78 -23.69 -16.11
C ALA A 418 -17.00 -25.18 -16.37
N SER A 419 -17.71 -25.56 -17.45
CA SER A 419 -18.06 -26.97 -17.73
C SER A 419 -17.24 -27.63 -18.86
N GLY A 420 -16.71 -26.86 -19.80
CA GLY A 420 -16.18 -27.34 -21.08
C GLY A 420 -17.27 -27.81 -22.06
N GLU A 421 -18.54 -27.47 -21.84
CA GLU A 421 -19.62 -27.75 -22.80
C GLU A 421 -19.47 -26.90 -24.08
N LEU A 422 -19.66 -27.53 -25.24
CA LEU A 422 -19.78 -26.84 -26.53
C LEU A 422 -20.91 -25.79 -26.53
N TYR A 423 -20.53 -24.54 -26.68
CA TYR A 423 -21.44 -23.39 -26.65
C TYR A 423 -22.39 -23.38 -27.86
N ARG A 424 -23.69 -23.49 -27.58
CA ARG A 424 -24.79 -23.55 -28.58
C ARG A 424 -25.98 -22.66 -28.18
N ARG A 425 -25.72 -21.56 -27.47
CA ARG A 425 -26.78 -20.66 -26.96
C ARG A 425 -27.16 -19.63 -28.02
N VAL A 426 -28.42 -19.20 -27.98
CA VAL A 426 -29.04 -18.26 -28.94
C VAL A 426 -28.55 -16.82 -28.76
N TYR A 427 -27.99 -16.49 -27.59
CA TYR A 427 -27.42 -15.17 -27.32
C TYR A 427 -25.96 -15.09 -27.80
N PRO A 428 -25.46 -13.90 -28.18
CA PRO A 428 -24.04 -13.73 -28.45
C PRO A 428 -23.17 -14.01 -27.22
N ILE A 429 -21.93 -14.43 -27.47
CA ILE A 429 -20.86 -14.54 -26.49
C ILE A 429 -19.67 -13.67 -26.92
N THR A 430 -19.12 -12.91 -25.98
CA THR A 430 -17.84 -12.20 -26.19
C THR A 430 -16.68 -13.10 -25.76
N ILE A 431 -15.72 -13.30 -26.66
CA ILE A 431 -14.49 -14.07 -26.43
C ILE A 431 -13.35 -13.18 -26.91
N ASP A 432 -12.38 -12.90 -26.02
CA ASP A 432 -11.19 -12.07 -26.30
C ASP A 432 -11.51 -10.71 -26.96
N GLY A 433 -12.59 -10.07 -26.49
CA GLY A 433 -13.10 -8.79 -26.98
C GLY A 433 -14.00 -8.86 -28.22
N VAL A 434 -14.02 -9.99 -28.94
CA VAL A 434 -14.84 -10.19 -30.14
C VAL A 434 -16.16 -10.87 -29.79
N ALA A 435 -17.27 -10.37 -30.34
CA ALA A 435 -18.60 -10.95 -30.13
C ALA A 435 -18.93 -11.99 -31.21
N TYR A 436 -19.53 -13.11 -30.79
CA TYR A 436 -19.87 -14.25 -31.67
C TYR A 436 -21.30 -14.74 -31.43
N THR A 437 -22.00 -15.17 -32.48
CA THR A 437 -23.25 -15.96 -32.39
C THR A 437 -22.99 -17.41 -32.77
N ALA A 438 -23.64 -18.35 -32.08
CA ALA A 438 -23.53 -19.77 -32.34
C ALA A 438 -24.72 -20.31 -33.13
N ASP A 439 -24.46 -21.16 -34.12
CA ASP A 439 -25.50 -21.93 -34.81
C ASP A 439 -25.96 -23.16 -33.98
N SER A 440 -26.92 -23.92 -34.53
CA SER A 440 -27.44 -25.14 -33.88
C SER A 440 -26.37 -26.23 -33.59
N GLN A 441 -25.24 -26.19 -34.30
CA GLN A 441 -24.13 -27.12 -34.17
C GLN A 441 -22.97 -26.56 -33.33
N GLY A 442 -23.06 -25.29 -32.89
CA GLY A 442 -22.03 -24.59 -32.11
C GLY A 442 -20.99 -23.84 -32.95
N VAL A 443 -21.20 -23.73 -34.27
CA VAL A 443 -20.31 -22.98 -35.16
C VAL A 443 -20.48 -21.49 -34.91
N LEU A 444 -19.36 -20.80 -34.62
CA LEU A 444 -19.35 -19.39 -34.29
C LEU A 444 -19.22 -18.50 -35.54
N THR A 445 -20.17 -17.58 -35.69
CA THR A 445 -20.12 -16.46 -36.64
C THR A 445 -19.80 -15.17 -35.88
N GLU A 446 -19.00 -14.29 -36.47
CA GLU A 446 -18.59 -13.04 -35.84
C GLU A 446 -19.70 -11.97 -35.93
N VAL A 447 -19.83 -11.14 -34.89
CA VAL A 447 -20.78 -10.02 -34.84
C VAL A 447 -20.00 -8.72 -35.01
N PRO A 448 -20.32 -7.86 -36.00
CA PRO A 448 -19.61 -6.61 -36.22
C PRO A 448 -19.57 -5.72 -34.97
N LYS A 449 -18.36 -5.24 -34.62
CA LYS A 449 -18.06 -4.40 -33.44
C LYS A 449 -18.91 -3.12 -33.36
N TYR A 450 -19.28 -2.57 -34.51
CA TYR A 450 -20.04 -1.34 -34.64
C TYR A 450 -21.11 -1.49 -35.73
N ARG A 451 -22.32 -0.96 -35.49
CA ARG A 451 -23.45 -1.02 -36.46
C ARG A 451 -24.34 0.22 -36.30
N ASN A 452 -24.74 0.83 -37.42
CA ASN A 452 -25.63 2.01 -37.50
C ASN A 452 -25.26 3.16 -36.53
N GLN A 453 -23.97 3.48 -36.42
CA GLN A 453 -23.48 4.47 -35.46
C GLN A 453 -22.15 5.11 -35.87
N PHE A 454 -21.89 6.29 -35.30
CA PHE A 454 -20.58 6.94 -35.37
C PHE A 454 -19.52 6.16 -34.59
N VAL A 455 -18.30 6.14 -35.13
CA VAL A 455 -17.14 5.50 -34.52
C VAL A 455 -15.95 6.45 -34.60
N SER A 456 -15.22 6.56 -33.50
CA SER A 456 -13.90 7.20 -33.45
C SER A 456 -13.10 6.52 -32.35
N GLU A 457 -11.84 6.18 -32.61
CA GLU A 457 -10.94 5.54 -31.63
C GLU A 457 -9.96 6.56 -30.99
N ASP A 458 -9.81 7.74 -31.60
CA ASP A 458 -8.95 8.85 -31.15
C ASP A 458 -9.73 10.14 -30.77
N GLN A 459 -11.06 10.13 -30.94
CA GLN A 459 -11.99 11.27 -30.83
C GLN A 459 -11.79 12.41 -31.87
N VAL A 460 -10.83 12.27 -32.80
CA VAL A 460 -10.50 13.26 -33.83
C VAL A 460 -11.01 12.81 -35.19
N ASN A 461 -10.71 11.57 -35.58
CA ASN A 461 -11.12 10.94 -36.83
C ASN A 461 -12.44 10.19 -36.61
N TRP A 462 -13.49 10.62 -37.30
CA TRP A 462 -14.84 10.08 -37.16
C TRP A 462 -15.27 9.32 -38.42
N TYR A 463 -15.91 8.17 -38.21
CA TYR A 463 -16.44 7.28 -39.24
C TYR A 463 -17.91 6.98 -38.90
N TYR A 464 -18.68 6.41 -39.84
CA TYR A 464 -20.00 5.88 -39.54
C TYR A 464 -20.16 4.46 -40.08
N ALA A 465 -20.49 3.51 -39.19
CA ALA A 465 -20.72 2.11 -39.55
C ALA A 465 -22.17 1.90 -40.03
N ASP A 466 -22.35 1.22 -41.17
CA ASP A 466 -23.65 0.73 -41.65
C ASP A 466 -24.17 -0.46 -40.80
N ASP A 467 -25.28 -1.10 -41.19
CA ASP A 467 -25.78 -2.28 -40.48
C ASP A 467 -24.87 -3.52 -40.67
N ALA A 468 -24.03 -3.59 -41.70
CA ALA A 468 -23.08 -4.68 -41.89
C ALA A 468 -21.74 -4.45 -41.17
N GLY A 469 -21.45 -3.21 -40.76
CA GLY A 469 -20.20 -2.80 -40.13
C GLY A 469 -19.18 -2.15 -41.08
N HIS A 470 -19.58 -1.79 -42.31
CA HIS A 470 -18.73 -1.04 -43.25
C HIS A 470 -18.82 0.47 -42.99
N TRP A 471 -17.77 1.21 -43.34
CA TRP A 471 -17.79 2.66 -43.31
C TRP A 471 -18.61 3.23 -44.48
N LEU A 472 -19.47 4.21 -44.20
CA LEU A 472 -20.14 5.00 -45.23
C LEU A 472 -19.16 5.97 -45.90
N THR A 473 -19.32 6.19 -47.20
CA THR A 473 -18.58 7.18 -48.00
C THR A 473 -19.54 8.15 -48.69
N GLY A 474 -19.03 9.27 -49.20
CA GLY A 474 -19.79 10.26 -49.95
C GLY A 474 -20.72 11.16 -49.12
N PRO A 475 -21.63 11.92 -49.75
CA PRO A 475 -22.59 12.75 -49.05
C PRO A 475 -23.70 11.89 -48.43
N GLN A 476 -23.94 12.06 -47.13
CA GLN A 476 -24.89 11.25 -46.37
C GLN A 476 -25.85 12.12 -45.56
N ILE A 477 -27.08 11.64 -45.35
CA ILE A 477 -28.05 12.24 -44.43
C ILE A 477 -28.27 11.26 -43.28
N ILE A 478 -27.74 11.60 -42.11
CA ILE A 478 -27.78 10.76 -40.90
C ILE A 478 -28.46 11.56 -39.80
N ASP A 479 -29.56 11.05 -39.25
CA ASP A 479 -30.40 11.72 -38.24
C ASP A 479 -30.73 13.19 -38.58
N THR A 480 -31.09 13.43 -39.85
CA THR A 480 -31.35 14.74 -40.51
C THR A 480 -30.13 15.63 -40.74
N PHE A 481 -28.95 15.26 -40.24
CA PHE A 481 -27.71 16.00 -40.48
C PHE A 481 -27.15 15.68 -41.88
N ASN A 482 -26.82 16.73 -42.64
CA ASN A 482 -26.13 16.62 -43.92
C ASN A 482 -24.62 16.53 -43.65
N LEU A 483 -24.02 15.39 -43.95
CA LEU A 483 -22.62 15.04 -43.67
C LEU A 483 -21.89 14.70 -44.97
N TYR A 484 -20.57 14.51 -44.89
CA TYR A 484 -19.77 13.94 -45.96
C TYR A 484 -18.66 13.07 -45.37
N PHE A 485 -18.40 11.94 -46.03
CA PHE A 485 -17.31 11.04 -45.70
C PHE A 485 -16.45 10.84 -46.95
N TYR A 486 -15.13 10.77 -46.78
CA TYR A 486 -14.18 10.49 -47.86
C TYR A 486 -14.22 9.00 -48.25
N GLU A 487 -13.46 8.59 -49.29
CA GLU A 487 -13.47 7.22 -49.82
C GLU A 487 -12.86 6.17 -48.85
N ASP A 488 -12.11 6.60 -47.84
CA ASP A 488 -11.63 5.79 -46.72
C ASP A 488 -12.64 5.69 -45.55
N GLY A 489 -13.76 6.41 -45.65
CA GLY A 489 -14.81 6.48 -44.64
C GLY A 489 -14.64 7.60 -43.60
N LEU A 490 -13.58 8.41 -43.69
CA LEU A 490 -13.33 9.51 -42.75
C LEU A 490 -14.32 10.66 -42.96
N GLN A 491 -14.95 11.16 -41.90
CA GLN A 491 -15.86 12.29 -41.93
C GLN A 491 -15.11 13.60 -42.24
N ALA A 492 -15.64 14.39 -43.17
CA ALA A 492 -15.21 15.77 -43.34
C ALA A 492 -15.62 16.62 -42.13
N LYS A 493 -14.61 17.17 -41.44
CA LYS A 493 -14.73 18.17 -40.37
C LYS A 493 -13.67 19.24 -40.62
N ASP A 494 -14.00 20.50 -40.38
CA ASP A 494 -13.14 21.66 -40.69
C ASP A 494 -12.59 21.58 -42.14
N ALA A 495 -13.49 21.43 -43.11
CA ALA A 495 -13.11 21.07 -44.48
C ALA A 495 -13.98 21.70 -45.58
N LEU A 496 -13.32 22.30 -46.57
CA LEU A 496 -13.95 22.66 -47.85
C LEU A 496 -13.95 21.46 -48.80
N VAL A 497 -15.14 20.96 -49.12
CA VAL A 497 -15.38 19.81 -50.00
C VAL A 497 -15.97 20.29 -51.32
N VAL A 498 -15.26 20.09 -52.43
CA VAL A 498 -15.70 20.48 -53.79
C VAL A 498 -16.44 19.31 -54.44
N ARG A 499 -17.69 19.54 -54.87
CA ARG A 499 -18.55 18.57 -55.57
C ARG A 499 -19.36 19.28 -56.65
N ASP A 500 -19.50 18.66 -57.83
CA ASP A 500 -20.26 19.21 -58.97
C ASP A 500 -19.89 20.66 -59.36
N GLY A 501 -18.61 21.02 -59.17
CA GLY A 501 -18.09 22.37 -59.43
C GLY A 501 -18.46 23.42 -58.37
N LYS A 502 -19.04 23.02 -57.23
CA LYS A 502 -19.42 23.87 -56.09
C LYS A 502 -18.61 23.50 -54.85
N THR A 503 -18.27 24.51 -54.05
CA THR A 503 -17.59 24.33 -52.77
C THR A 503 -18.61 24.31 -51.63
N TYR A 504 -18.46 23.37 -50.70
CA TYR A 504 -19.29 23.19 -49.51
C TYR A 504 -18.38 23.14 -48.28
N TYR A 505 -18.77 23.77 -47.17
CA TYR A 505 -18.00 23.70 -45.91
C TYR A 505 -18.64 22.76 -44.90
N TYR A 506 -17.83 21.89 -44.32
CA TYR A 506 -18.20 20.98 -43.25
C TYR A 506 -17.59 21.43 -41.92
N ASP A 507 -18.47 21.69 -40.96
CA ASP A 507 -18.19 22.36 -39.69
C ASP A 507 -17.10 21.68 -38.84
N ALA A 508 -16.28 22.47 -38.14
CA ALA A 508 -15.19 21.97 -37.32
C ALA A 508 -15.66 21.16 -36.10
N ASP A 509 -16.70 21.63 -35.38
CA ASP A 509 -17.16 20.96 -34.16
C ASP A 509 -17.76 19.59 -34.47
N ASN A 510 -18.61 19.52 -35.50
CA ASN A 510 -19.57 18.42 -35.70
C ASN A 510 -19.62 17.85 -37.14
N GLY A 511 -18.88 18.41 -38.09
CA GLY A 511 -18.82 17.92 -39.47
C GLY A 511 -20.15 17.94 -40.22
N ARG A 512 -21.04 18.88 -39.87
CA ARG A 512 -22.29 19.15 -40.60
C ARG A 512 -22.04 20.17 -41.71
N LEU A 513 -22.79 20.04 -42.80
CA LEU A 513 -22.81 21.05 -43.86
C LEU A 513 -23.27 22.40 -43.28
N VAL A 514 -22.45 23.44 -43.48
CA VAL A 514 -22.79 24.81 -43.07
C VAL A 514 -23.69 25.47 -44.11
N THR A 515 -24.76 26.11 -43.66
CA THR A 515 -25.80 26.78 -44.47
C THR A 515 -26.24 28.08 -43.80
N ASN A 516 -26.70 29.08 -44.56
CA ASN A 516 -27.32 30.33 -44.07
C ASN A 516 -26.46 31.21 -43.12
N ARG A 517 -25.17 30.94 -42.95
CA ARG A 517 -24.32 31.67 -42.00
C ARG A 517 -22.91 31.98 -42.54
N PRO A 518 -22.23 33.00 -41.98
CA PRO A 518 -20.79 33.17 -42.16
C PRO A 518 -20.00 32.10 -41.40
N PHE A 519 -18.74 31.91 -41.79
CA PHE A 519 -17.75 31.12 -41.06
C PHE A 519 -16.32 31.56 -41.43
N VAL A 520 -15.33 31.13 -40.66
CA VAL A 520 -13.90 31.24 -41.02
C VAL A 520 -13.35 29.86 -41.39
N PHE A 521 -12.49 29.81 -42.40
CA PHE A 521 -11.69 28.65 -42.76
C PHE A 521 -10.34 29.14 -43.31
N ASP A 522 -9.23 28.52 -42.91
CA ASP A 522 -7.85 28.93 -43.31
C ASP A 522 -7.59 30.45 -43.20
N GLY A 523 -8.01 31.05 -42.07
CA GLY A 523 -7.88 32.49 -41.80
C GLY A 523 -8.77 33.41 -42.66
N LYS A 524 -9.52 32.87 -43.63
CA LYS A 524 -10.40 33.62 -44.52
C LYS A 524 -11.85 33.55 -44.06
N THR A 525 -12.59 34.64 -44.24
CA THR A 525 -14.02 34.71 -43.97
C THR A 525 -14.83 34.32 -45.21
N TYR A 526 -15.79 33.42 -45.04
CA TYR A 526 -16.68 32.90 -46.06
C TYR A 526 -18.15 33.06 -45.65
N THR A 527 -19.06 32.92 -46.61
CA THR A 527 -20.50 32.83 -46.38
C THR A 527 -21.09 31.63 -47.10
N ALA A 528 -21.98 30.90 -46.44
CA ALA A 528 -22.72 29.77 -47.03
C ALA A 528 -24.19 30.12 -47.28
N ASP A 529 -24.70 29.78 -48.47
CA ASP A 529 -26.11 29.99 -48.81
C ASP A 529 -27.06 28.95 -48.19
N ALA A 530 -28.36 29.04 -48.51
CA ALA A 530 -29.40 28.11 -48.05
C ALA A 530 -29.26 26.67 -48.58
N THR A 531 -28.34 26.43 -49.53
CA THR A 531 -27.98 25.11 -50.06
C THR A 531 -26.57 24.68 -49.64
N GLY A 532 -25.89 25.49 -48.82
CA GLY A 532 -24.54 25.25 -48.32
C GLY A 532 -23.43 25.56 -49.31
N VAL A 533 -23.73 26.28 -50.41
CA VAL A 533 -22.73 26.72 -51.37
C VAL A 533 -21.95 27.88 -50.79
N VAL A 534 -20.62 27.74 -50.79
CA VAL A 534 -19.68 28.66 -50.18
C VAL A 534 -19.24 29.74 -51.16
N THR A 535 -19.26 31.00 -50.72
CA THR A 535 -18.60 32.14 -51.38
C THR A 535 -17.58 32.80 -50.46
N GLU A 536 -16.43 33.20 -51.04
CA GLU A 536 -15.33 33.86 -50.34
C GLU A 536 -15.61 35.37 -50.14
N GLY A 537 -15.36 35.87 -48.94
CA GLY A 537 -15.61 37.26 -48.54
C GLY A 537 -16.95 37.49 -47.86
N ALA A 538 -17.02 38.55 -47.04
CA ALA A 538 -18.21 38.99 -46.33
C ALA A 538 -18.57 40.45 -46.68
N SER A 539 -19.87 40.74 -46.68
CA SER A 539 -20.44 42.06 -47.00
C SER A 539 -20.68 42.95 -45.76
N TYR A 540 -20.19 42.54 -44.60
CA TYR A 540 -20.53 43.11 -43.29
C TYR A 540 -19.30 43.73 -42.63
N ARG A 541 -19.45 44.90 -41.99
CA ARG A 541 -18.35 45.63 -41.32
C ARG A 541 -18.86 46.38 -40.09
N ASN A 542 -18.07 46.41 -39.02
CA ASN A 542 -18.37 47.05 -37.72
C ASN A 542 -19.76 46.72 -37.14
N GLN A 543 -20.30 45.53 -37.41
CA GLN A 543 -21.69 45.21 -37.08
C GLN A 543 -21.90 43.78 -36.58
N PHE A 544 -22.93 43.64 -35.74
CA PHE A 544 -23.51 42.36 -35.37
C PHE A 544 -24.40 41.81 -36.50
N VAL A 545 -24.35 40.50 -36.71
CA VAL A 545 -25.19 39.74 -37.66
C VAL A 545 -25.71 38.50 -36.93
N SER A 546 -26.97 38.12 -37.17
CA SER A 546 -27.57 36.89 -36.63
C SER A 546 -27.84 35.87 -37.74
N ASP A 547 -27.63 34.58 -37.48
CA ASP A 547 -28.10 33.50 -38.37
C ASP A 547 -29.57 33.12 -38.11
N ASP A 548 -30.08 32.15 -38.88
CA ASP A 548 -31.46 31.65 -38.78
C ASP A 548 -31.75 30.82 -37.52
N GLN A 549 -30.72 30.47 -36.76
CA GLN A 549 -30.80 29.79 -35.46
C GLN A 549 -30.72 30.79 -34.28
N GLY A 550 -30.46 32.07 -34.56
CA GLY A 550 -30.32 33.11 -33.55
C GLY A 550 -28.94 33.20 -32.91
N ASN A 551 -27.92 32.51 -33.45
CA ASN A 551 -26.54 32.76 -33.05
C ASN A 551 -26.11 34.13 -33.58
N TRP A 552 -25.33 34.87 -32.80
CA TRP A 552 -24.82 36.19 -33.16
C TRP A 552 -23.35 36.11 -33.54
N TYR A 553 -22.94 36.96 -34.48
CA TYR A 553 -21.60 37.06 -35.05
C TYR A 553 -21.24 38.56 -35.11
N TYR A 554 -19.97 38.92 -34.99
CA TYR A 554 -19.52 40.30 -35.16
C TYR A 554 -18.44 40.42 -36.23
N PHE A 555 -18.54 41.46 -37.06
CA PHE A 555 -17.57 41.78 -38.10
C PHE A 555 -16.83 43.08 -37.76
N ASP A 556 -15.51 43.06 -37.87
CA ASP A 556 -14.66 44.23 -37.64
C ASP A 556 -14.74 45.27 -38.78
N GLY A 557 -13.90 46.31 -38.73
CA GLY A 557 -13.84 47.35 -39.76
C GLY A 557 -13.34 46.84 -41.12
N ASP A 558 -12.52 45.78 -41.13
CA ASP A 558 -11.97 45.14 -42.32
C ASP A 558 -12.91 44.08 -42.93
N GLY A 559 -13.99 43.75 -42.23
CA GLY A 559 -15.01 42.78 -42.63
C GLY A 559 -14.62 41.33 -42.32
N GLN A 560 -13.70 41.13 -41.37
CA GLN A 560 -13.30 39.83 -40.86
C GLN A 560 -14.23 39.42 -39.71
N LEU A 561 -14.51 38.12 -39.61
CA LEU A 561 -15.32 37.56 -38.53
C LEU A 561 -14.50 37.50 -37.24
N VAL A 562 -14.98 38.18 -36.19
CA VAL A 562 -14.28 38.35 -34.91
C VAL A 562 -14.41 37.11 -34.02
N THR A 563 -13.31 36.74 -33.34
CA THR A 563 -13.20 35.59 -32.44
C THR A 563 -12.49 35.97 -31.14
N GLY A 564 -12.56 35.12 -30.10
CA GLY A 564 -11.88 35.31 -28.82
C GLY A 564 -12.58 36.31 -27.86
N PHE A 565 -11.86 36.72 -26.81
CA PHE A 565 -12.30 37.77 -25.88
C PHE A 565 -12.15 39.15 -26.52
N GLN A 566 -13.18 39.98 -26.42
CA GLN A 566 -13.29 41.24 -27.14
C GLN A 566 -13.99 42.32 -26.31
N VAL A 567 -13.66 43.58 -26.55
CA VAL A 567 -14.38 44.73 -25.95
C VAL A 567 -15.11 45.48 -27.06
N ILE A 568 -16.44 45.34 -27.10
CA ILE A 568 -17.29 45.92 -28.15
C ILE A 568 -18.35 46.80 -27.47
N ASN A 569 -18.43 48.07 -27.87
CA ASN A 569 -19.31 49.08 -27.25
C ASN A 569 -19.15 49.19 -25.72
N GLY A 570 -17.98 48.86 -25.18
CA GLY A 570 -17.68 48.82 -23.75
C GLY A 570 -18.00 47.51 -23.04
N GLN A 571 -18.76 46.60 -23.66
CA GLN A 571 -19.07 45.28 -23.10
C GLN A 571 -17.91 44.31 -23.36
N GLN A 572 -17.55 43.52 -22.34
CA GLN A 572 -16.63 42.40 -22.52
C GLN A 572 -17.42 41.20 -23.04
N LEU A 573 -17.12 40.77 -24.26
CA LEU A 573 -17.80 39.67 -24.96
C LEU A 573 -16.79 38.57 -25.28
N TYR A 574 -17.28 37.36 -25.52
CA TYR A 574 -16.47 36.28 -26.09
C TYR A 574 -17.15 35.69 -27.33
N PHE A 575 -16.36 35.45 -28.36
CA PHE A 575 -16.77 34.80 -29.60
C PHE A 575 -15.99 33.49 -29.76
N ALA A 576 -16.69 32.40 -30.04
CA ALA A 576 -16.09 31.09 -30.29
C ALA A 576 -15.18 31.11 -31.54
N LYS A 577 -14.41 30.03 -31.76
CA LYS A 577 -13.47 29.92 -32.90
C LYS A 577 -14.15 30.03 -34.27
N ASP A 578 -15.44 29.73 -34.37
CA ASP A 578 -16.25 29.92 -35.58
C ASP A 578 -17.06 31.23 -35.59
N GLY A 579 -16.74 32.16 -34.70
CA GLY A 579 -17.30 33.52 -34.64
C GLY A 579 -18.66 33.66 -33.96
N ARG A 580 -19.24 32.59 -33.40
CA ARG A 580 -20.48 32.67 -32.60
C ARG A 580 -20.23 33.35 -31.25
N GLN A 581 -20.96 34.41 -30.95
CA GLN A 581 -20.99 35.06 -29.63
C GLN A 581 -21.53 34.07 -28.58
N VAL A 582 -20.82 33.94 -27.47
CA VAL A 582 -21.20 33.08 -26.34
C VAL A 582 -22.18 33.80 -25.41
N LYS A 583 -23.32 33.15 -25.15
CA LYS A 583 -24.47 33.70 -24.39
C LYS A 583 -25.10 32.62 -23.49
N SER A 584 -24.27 31.82 -22.82
CA SER A 584 -24.66 30.53 -22.22
C SER A 584 -24.57 30.47 -20.69
N GLY A 585 -24.37 31.58 -19.99
CA GLY A 585 -24.11 31.59 -18.55
C GLY A 585 -22.73 30.99 -18.25
N LEU A 586 -22.66 30.08 -17.28
CA LEU A 586 -21.42 29.39 -16.90
C LEU A 586 -20.82 28.62 -18.09
N THR A 587 -19.67 29.07 -18.57
CA THR A 587 -19.02 28.55 -19.78
C THR A 587 -17.54 28.32 -19.53
N LYS A 588 -17.02 27.15 -19.88
CA LYS A 588 -15.61 26.79 -19.67
C LYS A 588 -14.79 27.08 -20.93
N ILE A 589 -13.73 27.88 -20.81
CA ILE A 589 -12.83 28.29 -21.89
C ILE A 589 -11.40 28.07 -21.39
N ASP A 590 -10.60 27.32 -22.16
CA ASP A 590 -9.18 27.01 -21.90
C ASP A 590 -8.87 26.62 -20.45
N GLY A 591 -9.74 25.77 -19.88
CA GLY A 591 -9.61 25.24 -18.52
C GLY A 591 -10.29 26.08 -17.42
N ALA A 592 -10.48 27.38 -17.63
CA ALA A 592 -11.15 28.26 -16.67
C ALA A 592 -12.66 28.40 -16.92
N THR A 593 -13.44 28.63 -15.86
CA THR A 593 -14.88 28.88 -15.97
C THR A 593 -15.14 30.39 -15.96
N TYR A 594 -15.97 30.86 -16.88
CA TYR A 594 -16.43 32.24 -17.02
C TYR A 594 -17.96 32.27 -16.91
N TYR A 595 -18.56 33.45 -16.81
CA TYR A 595 -20.01 33.62 -16.98
C TYR A 595 -20.30 34.70 -18.02
N PHE A 596 -21.11 34.36 -19.02
CA PHE A 596 -21.62 35.29 -20.03
C PHE A 596 -23.13 35.42 -19.90
N ASP A 597 -23.63 36.65 -19.82
CA ASP A 597 -25.05 36.91 -19.63
C ASP A 597 -25.89 36.35 -20.79
N PRO A 598 -26.98 35.60 -20.54
CA PRO A 598 -27.78 35.00 -21.62
C PRO A 598 -28.41 36.00 -22.58
N ASP A 599 -28.75 37.21 -22.13
CA ASP A 599 -29.48 38.18 -22.93
C ASP A 599 -28.55 39.12 -23.71
N SER A 600 -27.43 39.56 -23.12
CA SER A 600 -26.44 40.43 -23.79
C SER A 600 -25.19 39.72 -24.33
N GLY A 601 -24.78 38.61 -23.71
CA GLY A 601 -23.47 37.96 -23.92
C GLY A 601 -22.32 38.62 -23.16
N GLU A 602 -22.63 39.53 -22.23
CA GLU A 602 -21.64 40.29 -21.46
C GLU A 602 -21.02 39.43 -20.35
N MET A 603 -19.69 39.45 -20.27
CA MET A 603 -18.92 38.68 -19.30
C MET A 603 -18.99 39.29 -17.91
N ALA A 604 -19.23 38.47 -16.89
CA ALA A 604 -19.12 38.91 -15.51
C ALA A 604 -17.66 39.12 -15.12
N VAL A 605 -17.32 40.34 -14.66
CA VAL A 605 -16.00 40.70 -14.12
C VAL A 605 -16.16 41.47 -12.81
N ASN A 606 -15.24 41.25 -11.86
CA ASN A 606 -15.23 41.84 -10.51
C ASN A 606 -16.53 41.73 -9.71
N GLN A 607 -17.45 40.82 -10.06
CA GLN A 607 -18.80 40.76 -9.50
C GLN A 607 -19.22 39.36 -9.05
N GLU A 608 -20.10 39.30 -8.06
CA GLU A 608 -20.74 38.07 -7.60
C GLU A 608 -22.08 37.89 -8.33
N ARG A 609 -22.39 36.66 -8.77
CA ARG A 609 -23.68 36.31 -9.38
C ARG A 609 -24.37 35.26 -8.51
N GLU A 610 -25.68 35.40 -8.36
CA GLU A 610 -26.55 34.42 -7.68
C GLU A 610 -27.02 33.34 -8.67
N PHE A 611 -27.00 32.09 -8.23
CA PHE A 611 -27.47 30.91 -8.93
C PHE A 611 -28.40 30.10 -8.02
N TRP A 612 -29.21 29.21 -8.57
CA TRP A 612 -30.18 28.43 -7.80
C TRP A 612 -29.87 26.92 -7.90
N GLN A 613 -29.41 26.33 -6.80
CA GLN A 613 -29.03 24.91 -6.73
C GLN A 613 -30.14 24.07 -6.10
N LYS A 614 -30.39 22.87 -6.64
CA LYS A 614 -31.38 21.92 -6.12
C LYS A 614 -30.72 20.94 -5.15
N ILE A 615 -31.20 20.91 -3.90
CA ILE A 615 -30.72 19.93 -2.90
C ILE A 615 -31.44 18.58 -3.05
N SER A 616 -30.80 17.50 -2.60
CA SER A 616 -31.29 16.13 -2.81
C SER A 616 -32.53 15.77 -1.98
N TYR A 617 -32.76 16.45 -0.85
CA TYR A 617 -33.86 16.16 0.08
C TYR A 617 -35.07 17.10 -0.10
N GLY A 618 -35.69 17.00 -1.29
CA GLY A 618 -36.90 17.73 -1.67
C GLY A 618 -36.65 18.83 -2.69
N GLU A 619 -37.68 19.24 -3.44
CA GLU A 619 -37.54 20.15 -4.60
C GLU A 619 -37.32 21.64 -4.24
N LYS A 620 -36.70 21.91 -3.09
CA LYS A 620 -36.32 23.27 -2.68
C LYS A 620 -35.05 23.67 -3.43
N LEU A 621 -35.11 24.80 -4.12
CA LEU A 621 -33.91 25.50 -4.59
C LEU A 621 -33.35 26.37 -3.46
N ILE A 622 -32.03 26.44 -3.35
CA ILE A 622 -31.32 27.39 -2.49
C ILE A 622 -30.48 28.35 -3.35
N PRO A 623 -30.35 29.63 -2.97
CA PRO A 623 -29.43 30.54 -3.63
C PRO A 623 -28.00 30.14 -3.27
N VAL A 624 -27.11 30.11 -4.27
CA VAL A 624 -25.68 29.91 -4.13
C VAL A 624 -24.95 30.98 -4.93
N TYR A 625 -23.81 31.45 -4.44
CA TYR A 625 -23.15 32.64 -4.96
C TYR A 625 -21.79 32.27 -5.56
N ARG A 626 -21.47 32.78 -6.74
CA ARG A 626 -20.16 32.57 -7.39
C ARG A 626 -19.56 33.91 -7.80
N TYR A 627 -18.28 34.12 -7.55
CA TYR A 627 -17.58 35.36 -7.91
C TYR A 627 -16.75 35.21 -9.17
N PHE A 628 -16.67 36.27 -9.96
CA PHE A 628 -15.85 36.35 -11.16
C PHE A 628 -14.86 37.50 -10.99
N ASN A 629 -13.58 37.20 -11.18
CA ASN A 629 -12.45 38.09 -10.92
C ASN A 629 -12.33 39.20 -11.99
N ALA A 630 -11.31 40.05 -11.89
CA ALA A 630 -11.04 41.13 -12.84
C ALA A 630 -10.80 40.63 -14.28
N ASP A 631 -10.31 39.40 -14.42
CA ASP A 631 -10.08 38.69 -15.69
C ASP A 631 -11.27 37.81 -16.12
N GLY A 632 -12.41 37.91 -15.43
CA GLY A 632 -13.63 37.14 -15.69
C GLY A 632 -13.62 35.68 -15.22
N LYS A 633 -12.50 35.18 -14.68
CA LYS A 633 -12.44 33.80 -14.19
C LYS A 633 -13.23 33.63 -12.90
N MET A 634 -13.98 32.53 -12.81
CA MET A 634 -14.68 32.09 -11.61
C MET A 634 -13.69 31.80 -10.49
N ALA A 635 -13.94 32.37 -9.32
CA ALA A 635 -13.13 32.17 -8.13
C ALA A 635 -13.31 30.77 -7.52
N VAL A 636 -12.20 30.19 -7.05
CA VAL A 636 -12.10 28.94 -6.28
C VAL A 636 -11.03 29.09 -5.19
N GLY A 637 -11.13 28.33 -4.10
CA GLY A 637 -10.24 28.43 -2.95
C GLY A 637 -10.37 29.74 -2.17
N PHE A 638 -9.30 30.11 -1.44
CA PHE A 638 -9.20 31.37 -0.71
C PHE A 638 -9.02 32.56 -1.66
N GLN A 639 -9.72 33.67 -1.38
CA GLN A 639 -9.71 34.89 -2.19
C GLN A 639 -9.77 36.12 -1.29
N ASP A 640 -8.80 37.03 -1.41
CA ASP A 640 -8.80 38.31 -0.68
C ASP A 640 -9.35 39.44 -1.57
N ARG A 641 -10.36 40.15 -1.07
CA ARG A 641 -11.04 41.26 -1.77
C ARG A 641 -11.34 42.36 -0.76
N ASP A 642 -10.95 43.60 -1.06
CA ASP A 642 -11.16 44.78 -0.20
C ASP A 642 -10.70 44.59 1.27
N GLY A 643 -9.64 43.81 1.49
CA GLY A 643 -9.12 43.47 2.82
C GLY A 643 -9.92 42.42 3.59
N GLN A 644 -10.89 41.77 2.95
CA GLN A 644 -11.67 40.65 3.49
C GLN A 644 -11.32 39.36 2.75
N THR A 645 -11.08 38.29 3.50
CA THR A 645 -10.84 36.95 2.95
C THR A 645 -12.16 36.21 2.79
N TYR A 646 -12.31 35.51 1.68
CA TYR A 646 -13.44 34.66 1.34
C TYR A 646 -12.94 33.28 0.93
N TYR A 647 -13.83 32.28 0.95
CA TYR A 647 -13.54 30.97 0.40
C TYR A 647 -14.64 30.55 -0.58
N TYR A 648 -14.22 30.00 -1.71
CA TYR A 648 -15.07 29.40 -2.74
C TYR A 648 -14.68 27.92 -2.88
N ASP A 649 -15.64 27.01 -2.95
CA ASP A 649 -15.33 25.58 -3.09
C ASP A 649 -14.83 25.21 -4.51
N GLU A 650 -14.59 23.92 -4.78
CA GLU A 650 -14.14 23.42 -6.09
C GLU A 650 -15.16 23.69 -7.21
N ASP A 651 -16.44 23.78 -6.84
CA ASP A 651 -17.54 24.17 -7.72
C ASP A 651 -17.55 25.70 -7.96
N GLY A 652 -16.85 26.48 -7.14
CA GLY A 652 -16.82 27.94 -7.16
C GLY A 652 -17.94 28.60 -6.36
N ILE A 653 -18.54 27.90 -5.40
CA ILE A 653 -19.63 28.39 -4.55
C ILE A 653 -19.07 29.04 -3.27
N ALA A 654 -19.56 30.24 -2.95
CA ALA A 654 -19.18 30.99 -1.76
C ALA A 654 -19.58 30.28 -0.46
N VAL A 655 -18.61 30.05 0.41
CA VAL A 655 -18.79 29.37 1.69
C VAL A 655 -19.30 30.35 2.75
N ARG A 656 -20.48 30.08 3.34
CA ARG A 656 -21.17 30.94 4.32
C ARG A 656 -21.79 30.10 5.45
N SER A 657 -21.51 30.40 6.72
CA SER A 657 -21.67 29.44 7.83
C SER A 657 -23.09 29.14 8.37
N VAL A 658 -24.16 29.29 7.58
CA VAL A 658 -25.55 28.99 8.03
C VAL A 658 -26.35 28.08 7.07
N HIS A 659 -25.91 27.85 5.82
CA HIS A 659 -26.68 27.00 4.87
C HIS A 659 -25.92 25.76 4.39
N LEU A 660 -25.79 24.76 5.28
CA LEU A 660 -25.74 23.34 4.87
C LEU A 660 -26.21 22.38 5.97
N TYR A 661 -27.30 22.70 6.67
CA TYR A 661 -27.93 21.74 7.58
C TYR A 661 -28.61 20.61 6.77
N ASN A 662 -27.83 19.53 6.56
CA ASN A 662 -28.25 18.22 6.07
C ASN A 662 -28.71 18.15 4.60
N ALA A 663 -27.76 18.22 3.67
CA ALA A 663 -27.86 17.55 2.38
C ALA A 663 -26.69 16.56 2.26
N ASN A 664 -27.00 15.26 2.11
CA ASN A 664 -25.97 14.22 1.90
C ASN A 664 -25.20 14.58 0.62
N VAL A 665 -23.90 14.88 0.68
CA VAL A 665 -22.79 13.95 0.99
C VAL A 665 -22.85 12.77 0.03
N HIS A 666 -22.20 12.95 -1.11
CA HIS A 666 -21.86 11.88 -2.04
C HIS A 666 -20.35 11.60 -1.90
N SER A 667 -19.98 10.33 -1.76
CA SER A 667 -18.60 9.80 -1.78
C SER A 667 -17.56 10.48 -0.88
N ASP A 668 -17.22 9.76 0.19
CA ASP A 668 -15.84 9.49 0.60
C ASP A 668 -14.95 10.65 1.11
N LEU A 669 -15.02 10.85 2.44
CA LEU A 669 -13.93 11.26 3.34
C LEU A 669 -13.22 12.60 3.06
N TYR A 670 -13.57 13.61 3.87
CA TYR A 670 -12.68 14.72 4.27
C TYR A 670 -11.94 15.45 3.13
N SER A 671 -12.65 16.30 2.39
CA SER A 671 -12.01 17.51 1.84
C SER A 671 -11.36 18.29 3.00
N ALA A 672 -10.04 18.50 2.92
CA ALA A 672 -9.27 19.06 4.02
C ALA A 672 -9.50 20.59 4.12
N GLY A 673 -10.13 21.00 5.22
CA GLY A 673 -10.57 22.38 5.41
C GLY A 673 -11.98 22.62 4.87
N VAL A 674 -12.74 23.44 5.61
CA VAL A 674 -14.11 23.90 5.27
C VAL A 674 -15.21 22.81 5.34
N PHE A 675 -15.94 22.82 6.47
CA PHE A 675 -17.14 22.03 6.79
C PHE A 675 -17.00 20.51 7.06
N GLY A 676 -15.99 20.12 7.84
CA GLY A 676 -15.86 18.78 8.45
C GLY A 676 -16.22 18.66 9.94
N LEU A 677 -17.25 19.36 10.45
CA LEU A 677 -17.69 19.40 11.87
C LEU A 677 -16.63 19.78 12.94
N ARG A 678 -15.40 20.09 12.55
CA ARG A 678 -14.40 20.83 13.33
C ARG A 678 -14.17 22.17 12.60
N PRO A 679 -14.58 23.32 13.16
CA PRO A 679 -14.67 24.56 12.39
C PRO A 679 -13.33 25.29 12.39
N ASP A 680 -12.34 24.80 11.63
CA ASP A 680 -11.03 25.47 11.59
C ASP A 680 -11.13 26.91 11.04
N TYR A 681 -12.01 27.18 10.07
CA TYR A 681 -12.37 28.55 9.63
C TYR A 681 -13.90 28.76 9.67
N LEU A 682 -14.35 29.99 9.96
CA LEU A 682 -15.77 30.38 9.93
C LEU A 682 -15.99 31.63 9.07
N PHE A 683 -17.14 31.71 8.39
CA PHE A 683 -17.47 32.74 7.39
C PHE A 683 -18.85 33.36 7.64
N ASP A 684 -18.99 34.65 7.40
CA ASP A 684 -20.25 35.37 7.59
C ASP A 684 -21.40 34.80 6.74
N GLU A 685 -22.57 34.62 7.34
CA GLU A 685 -23.77 34.10 6.66
C GLU A 685 -24.14 34.89 5.40
N LYS A 686 -24.04 36.22 5.46
CA LYS A 686 -24.64 37.12 4.47
C LYS A 686 -23.62 37.53 3.42
N THR A 687 -22.38 37.80 3.83
CA THR A 687 -21.31 38.26 2.94
C THR A 687 -20.34 37.16 2.53
N GLY A 688 -20.19 36.10 3.34
CA GLY A 688 -19.13 35.10 3.18
C GLY A 688 -17.74 35.58 3.63
N ALA A 689 -17.60 36.76 4.24
CA ALA A 689 -16.32 37.23 4.73
C ALA A 689 -15.86 36.43 5.96
N MET A 690 -14.59 36.02 5.99
CA MET A 690 -14.02 35.19 7.04
C MET A 690 -13.98 35.91 8.39
N LYS A 691 -14.33 35.20 9.47
CA LYS A 691 -14.30 35.73 10.83
C LYS A 691 -12.87 35.69 11.35
N ARG A 692 -12.38 36.82 11.85
CA ARG A 692 -11.04 37.01 12.47
C ARG A 692 -11.19 37.77 13.79
N ASN A 693 -10.32 37.50 14.76
CA ASN A 693 -10.23 38.13 16.09
C ASN A 693 -11.55 38.21 16.88
N THR A 694 -12.46 37.26 16.71
CA THR A 694 -13.85 37.39 17.22
C THR A 694 -14.45 36.08 17.71
N PHE A 695 -15.34 36.20 18.69
CA PHE A 695 -16.23 35.12 19.11
C PHE A 695 -17.34 34.92 18.08
N VAL A 696 -17.57 33.68 17.68
CA VAL A 696 -18.64 33.27 16.75
C VAL A 696 -19.56 32.31 17.48
N TYR A 697 -20.85 32.65 17.52
CA TYR A 697 -21.91 31.80 18.02
C TYR A 697 -22.36 30.86 16.91
N THR A 698 -22.38 29.56 17.18
CA THR A 698 -22.81 28.54 16.20
C THR A 698 -23.59 27.43 16.88
N THR A 699 -24.16 26.51 16.10
CA THR A 699 -24.87 25.34 16.62
C THR A 699 -24.24 24.05 16.14
N ALA A 700 -24.05 23.11 17.07
CA ALA A 700 -23.37 21.85 16.81
C ALA A 700 -24.12 20.68 17.46
N LEU A 701 -23.96 19.48 16.89
CA LEU A 701 -24.44 18.25 17.51
C LEU A 701 -23.41 17.79 18.56
N ARG A 702 -23.79 17.76 19.85
CA ARG A 702 -22.94 17.13 20.88
C ARG A 702 -22.72 15.66 20.51
N LEU A 703 -21.46 15.29 20.29
CA LEU A 703 -21.03 13.93 19.93
C LEU A 703 -20.52 13.12 21.13
N HIS A 704 -20.20 13.77 22.25
CA HIS A 704 -19.36 13.19 23.32
C HIS A 704 -20.11 12.83 24.62
N GLU A 705 -21.45 12.80 24.63
CA GLU A 705 -22.23 12.37 25.80
C GLU A 705 -23.17 11.20 25.46
N PRO A 706 -23.01 10.01 26.08
CA PRO A 706 -23.79 8.82 25.74
C PRO A 706 -25.24 8.82 26.30
N HIS A 707 -25.65 9.88 27.00
CA HIS A 707 -26.91 9.93 27.77
C HIS A 707 -27.83 11.11 27.44
N ILE A 708 -27.40 12.06 26.60
CA ILE A 708 -28.24 13.16 26.09
C ILE A 708 -28.44 12.93 24.59
N GLY A 709 -29.70 12.88 24.14
CA GLY A 709 -30.03 12.63 22.74
C GLY A 709 -29.56 13.76 21.81
N ARG A 710 -29.34 13.43 20.53
CA ARG A 710 -28.90 14.38 19.48
C ARG A 710 -29.81 15.60 19.38
N LEU A 711 -29.41 16.68 20.04
CA LEU A 711 -29.98 18.03 19.91
C LEU A 711 -28.86 18.98 19.47
N PRO A 712 -29.15 19.99 18.62
CA PRO A 712 -28.21 21.06 18.36
C PRO A 712 -28.03 21.87 19.66
N VAL A 713 -26.81 21.90 20.20
CA VAL A 713 -26.47 22.83 21.28
C VAL A 713 -25.94 24.12 20.66
N PRO A 714 -26.28 25.29 21.22
CA PRO A 714 -25.50 26.49 20.97
C PRO A 714 -24.09 26.32 21.55
N CYS A 715 -23.09 26.90 20.90
CA CYS A 715 -21.69 26.83 21.32
C CYS A 715 -20.91 28.03 20.79
N TRP A 716 -19.85 28.39 21.49
CA TRP A 716 -18.96 29.49 21.14
C TRP A 716 -17.61 28.99 20.63
N VAL A 717 -17.16 29.56 19.51
CA VAL A 717 -15.80 29.42 18.97
C VAL A 717 -15.15 30.79 18.97
N TYR A 718 -13.82 30.88 19.12
CA TYR A 718 -13.09 32.13 18.87
C TYR A 718 -12.15 31.97 17.67
N CYS A 719 -12.27 32.87 16.70
CA CYS A 719 -11.41 32.90 15.51
C CYS A 719 -10.22 33.83 15.77
N GLY A 720 -9.00 33.35 15.55
CA GLY A 720 -7.75 34.10 15.69
C GLY A 720 -7.57 35.20 14.63
N SER A 721 -6.38 35.80 14.59
CA SER A 721 -6.02 36.85 13.62
C SER A 721 -5.86 36.29 12.20
N ASP A 722 -5.33 35.08 12.09
CA ASP A 722 -5.33 34.19 10.93
C ASP A 722 -6.74 33.76 10.48
N GLY A 723 -7.72 33.84 11.37
CA GLY A 723 -9.09 33.35 11.19
C GLY A 723 -9.29 31.90 11.64
N LEU A 724 -8.25 31.25 12.17
CA LEU A 724 -8.32 29.87 12.67
C LEU A 724 -9.05 29.80 14.01
N ALA A 725 -9.85 28.76 14.21
CA ALA A 725 -10.46 28.50 15.51
C ALA A 725 -9.42 28.01 16.53
N VAL A 726 -9.25 28.79 17.61
CA VAL A 726 -8.24 28.54 18.64
C VAL A 726 -8.58 27.31 19.51
N THR A 727 -7.55 26.72 20.12
CA THR A 727 -7.66 25.54 20.98
C THR A 727 -6.82 25.67 22.25
N GLY A 728 -7.16 24.89 23.28
CA GLY A 728 -6.47 24.88 24.56
C GLY A 728 -6.76 26.13 25.39
N TRP A 729 -5.84 26.46 26.29
CA TRP A 729 -5.90 27.67 27.12
C TRP A 729 -5.58 28.91 26.31
N GLN A 730 -6.44 29.92 26.38
CA GLN A 730 -6.38 31.13 25.55
C GLN A 730 -6.71 32.38 26.39
N VAL A 731 -5.90 33.43 26.28
CA VAL A 731 -6.15 34.71 26.97
C VAL A 731 -6.68 35.71 25.95
N ILE A 732 -7.97 36.03 26.04
CA ILE A 732 -8.68 36.89 25.08
C ILE A 732 -9.17 38.11 25.85
N ASN A 733 -8.74 39.31 25.44
CA ASN A 733 -9.06 40.58 26.11
C ASN A 733 -8.80 40.59 27.63
N GLY A 734 -7.75 39.89 28.08
CA GLY A 734 -7.38 39.76 29.49
C GLY A 734 -8.19 38.73 30.30
N LYS A 735 -9.16 38.05 29.69
CA LYS A 735 -9.92 36.95 30.29
C LYS A 735 -9.36 35.60 29.81
N THR A 736 -9.17 34.66 30.72
CA THR A 736 -8.68 33.30 30.42
C THR A 736 -9.85 32.37 30.07
N TYR A 737 -9.75 31.68 28.94
CA TYR A 737 -10.71 30.73 28.43
C TYR A 737 -10.03 29.39 28.11
N TYR A 738 -10.82 28.32 28.03
CA TYR A 738 -10.39 27.04 27.44
C TYR A 738 -11.24 26.71 26.22
N PHE A 739 -10.64 26.16 25.18
CA PHE A 739 -11.32 25.67 23.98
C PHE A 739 -10.93 24.22 23.71
N TYR A 740 -11.90 23.29 23.72
CA TYR A 740 -11.66 21.86 23.56
C TYR A 740 -10.95 21.55 22.23
N PRO A 741 -9.73 20.95 22.22
CA PRO A 741 -8.96 20.75 20.99
C PRO A 741 -9.69 19.96 19.88
N GLU A 742 -10.58 19.04 20.27
CA GLU A 742 -11.37 18.25 19.33
C GLU A 742 -12.48 19.04 18.62
N SER A 743 -13.21 19.90 19.34
CA SER A 743 -14.43 20.54 18.83
C SER A 743 -14.26 22.02 18.50
N LYS A 744 -13.16 22.64 18.98
CA LYS A 744 -12.92 24.09 18.98
C LYS A 744 -13.92 24.90 19.82
N PHE A 745 -14.83 24.25 20.55
CA PHE A 745 -15.81 24.94 21.38
C PHE A 745 -15.17 25.38 22.69
N ARG A 746 -15.54 26.58 23.14
CA ARG A 746 -15.22 27.09 24.47
C ARG A 746 -15.79 26.15 25.55
N ALA A 747 -15.11 26.05 26.69
CA ALA A 747 -15.73 25.60 27.93
C ALA A 747 -16.94 26.50 28.27
N GLU A 748 -17.92 25.95 28.96
CA GLU A 748 -19.07 26.72 29.48
C GLU A 748 -18.93 26.91 31.00
N SER A 749 -19.85 27.66 31.61
CA SER A 749 -19.84 27.93 33.05
C SER A 749 -19.99 26.65 33.89
N GLY A 750 -19.09 26.41 34.85
CA GLY A 750 -19.17 25.29 35.78
C GLY A 750 -17.82 24.69 36.19
N LEU A 751 -17.90 23.51 36.81
CA LEU A 751 -16.75 22.66 37.13
C LEU A 751 -16.39 21.80 35.90
N GLU A 752 -15.15 21.87 35.44
CA GLU A 752 -14.65 21.14 34.28
C GLU A 752 -13.33 20.43 34.60
N THR A 753 -13.20 19.16 34.25
CA THR A 753 -11.96 18.38 34.45
C THR A 753 -11.15 18.33 33.16
N ILE A 754 -10.01 19.02 33.13
CA ILE A 754 -9.12 19.14 31.96
C ILE A 754 -7.77 18.51 32.34
N ASP A 755 -7.27 17.59 31.51
CA ASP A 755 -6.00 16.88 31.72
C ASP A 755 -5.83 16.26 33.13
N GLY A 756 -6.93 15.77 33.71
CA GLY A 756 -6.95 15.16 35.04
C GLY A 756 -6.89 16.17 36.21
N LYS A 757 -7.12 17.45 35.95
CA LYS A 757 -7.24 18.51 36.96
C LYS A 757 -8.59 19.19 36.87
N ASP A 758 -9.16 19.55 38.00
CA ASP A 758 -10.41 20.29 38.06
C ASP A 758 -10.15 21.80 37.96
N TYR A 759 -10.99 22.48 37.18
CA TYR A 759 -11.02 23.92 36.96
C TYR A 759 -12.45 24.44 37.15
N PHE A 760 -12.61 25.73 37.47
CA PHE A 760 -13.94 26.35 37.53
C PHE A 760 -14.04 27.54 36.57
N PHE A 761 -15.06 27.55 35.73
CA PHE A 761 -15.40 28.64 34.82
C PHE A 761 -16.64 29.39 35.33
N ASP A 762 -16.58 30.72 35.39
CA ASP A 762 -17.67 31.58 35.85
C ASP A 762 -18.86 31.65 34.88
N SER A 763 -19.85 32.51 35.17
CA SER A 763 -21.04 32.70 34.31
C SER A 763 -20.74 33.26 32.91
N ASP A 764 -19.61 33.96 32.73
CA ASP A 764 -19.11 34.40 31.41
C ASP A 764 -18.25 33.32 30.73
N SER A 765 -18.05 32.19 31.41
CA SER A 765 -17.13 31.07 31.12
C SER A 765 -15.65 31.46 31.15
N VAL A 766 -15.29 32.40 32.02
CA VAL A 766 -13.90 32.79 32.31
C VAL A 766 -13.36 31.90 33.43
N LEU A 767 -12.12 31.45 33.30
CA LEU A 767 -11.44 30.68 34.34
C LEU A 767 -11.30 31.50 35.63
N VAL A 768 -11.75 30.93 36.76
CA VAL A 768 -11.51 31.48 38.09
C VAL A 768 -10.07 31.15 38.51
N GLN A 769 -9.30 32.18 38.86
CA GLN A 769 -7.88 32.09 39.24
C GLN A 769 -7.64 32.81 40.58
N ASP A 770 -6.68 32.33 41.37
CA ASP A 770 -6.21 32.88 42.66
C ASP A 770 -7.31 33.19 43.72
N LEU A 771 -8.41 32.43 43.71
CA LEU A 771 -9.59 32.68 44.54
C LEU A 771 -9.91 31.52 45.51
N THR A 772 -10.25 31.85 46.76
CA THR A 772 -10.87 30.89 47.70
C THR A 772 -12.40 31.06 47.67
N PHE A 773 -13.13 30.03 47.23
CA PHE A 773 -14.58 30.11 47.05
C PHE A 773 -15.31 28.86 47.59
N THR A 774 -16.64 28.94 47.66
CA THR A 774 -17.50 27.83 48.13
C THR A 774 -18.38 27.29 47.01
N LEU A 775 -18.32 25.97 46.79
CA LEU A 775 -19.18 25.20 45.88
C LEU A 775 -19.80 24.03 46.65
N ASP A 776 -21.12 23.85 46.60
CA ASP A 776 -21.87 22.81 47.31
C ASP A 776 -21.48 22.65 48.79
N GLN A 777 -21.41 23.79 49.52
CA GLN A 777 -21.01 23.88 50.93
C GLN A 777 -19.58 23.37 51.24
N LYS A 778 -18.73 23.16 50.23
CA LYS A 778 -17.32 22.81 50.38
C LYS A 778 -16.44 23.96 49.92
N PHE A 779 -15.29 24.11 50.56
CA PHE A 779 -14.30 25.12 50.20
C PHE A 779 -13.37 24.63 49.09
N TYR A 780 -13.03 25.51 48.16
CA TYR A 780 -12.06 25.30 47.10
C TYR A 780 -11.12 26.49 46.99
N ARG A 781 -9.84 26.24 46.69
CA ARG A 781 -8.88 27.25 46.26
C ARG A 781 -8.55 27.00 44.79
N ALA A 782 -8.79 28.00 43.94
CA ALA A 782 -8.12 28.10 42.65
C ALA A 782 -6.70 28.67 42.88
N ASP A 783 -5.68 28.05 42.29
CA ASP A 783 -4.32 28.62 42.25
C ASP A 783 -4.18 29.71 41.17
N GLU A 784 -2.98 30.27 41.00
CA GLU A 784 -2.67 31.24 39.95
C GLU A 784 -3.00 30.76 38.52
N LYS A 785 -3.14 29.43 38.32
CA LYS A 785 -3.45 28.78 37.04
C LYS A 785 -4.88 28.22 37.00
N GLY A 786 -5.70 28.55 37.99
CA GLY A 786 -7.10 28.12 38.12
C GLY A 786 -7.30 26.66 38.53
N VAL A 787 -6.24 25.93 38.89
CA VAL A 787 -6.33 24.54 39.33
C VAL A 787 -7.00 24.50 40.69
N LEU A 788 -8.08 23.72 40.82
CA LEU A 788 -8.83 23.62 42.06
C LEU A 788 -8.20 22.63 43.04
N THR A 789 -7.95 23.10 44.25
CA THR A 789 -7.73 22.24 45.43
C THR A 789 -8.93 22.36 46.36
N LYS A 790 -9.62 21.24 46.62
CA LYS A 790 -10.67 21.17 47.65
C LYS A 790 -10.02 21.26 49.04
N LEU A 791 -10.56 22.11 49.91
CA LEU A 791 -10.08 22.31 51.28
C LEU A 791 -11.05 21.68 52.30
N GLU A 792 -10.51 21.18 53.42
CA GLU A 792 -11.32 20.66 54.54
C GLU A 792 -11.83 21.80 55.45
N SER A 793 -11.00 22.83 55.66
CA SER A 793 -11.33 24.05 56.37
C SER A 793 -10.54 25.23 55.81
N VAL A 794 -10.94 26.45 56.20
CA VAL A 794 -10.34 27.70 55.76
C VAL A 794 -10.23 28.62 56.97
N ALA A 795 -9.10 29.32 57.13
CA ALA A 795 -8.85 30.22 58.27
C ALA A 795 -8.23 31.55 57.82
N ASP A 796 -8.51 32.60 58.60
CA ASP A 796 -8.01 33.99 58.50
C ASP A 796 -8.06 34.70 57.13
N GLN A 797 -8.97 34.26 56.25
CA GLN A 797 -9.14 34.82 54.91
C GLN A 797 -10.61 35.03 54.54
N PHE A 798 -10.81 35.78 53.46
CA PHE A 798 -12.11 35.92 52.82
C PHE A 798 -12.42 34.70 51.94
N VAL A 799 -13.70 34.32 51.92
CA VAL A 799 -14.25 33.24 51.10
C VAL A 799 -15.44 33.79 50.33
N TYR A 800 -15.50 33.50 49.03
CA TYR A 800 -16.50 34.05 48.12
C TYR A 800 -17.56 32.99 47.77
N ASP A 801 -18.82 33.40 47.59
CA ASP A 801 -19.83 32.59 46.89
C ASP A 801 -19.76 32.80 45.37
N LEU A 802 -20.23 31.81 44.61
CA LEU A 802 -20.14 31.79 43.14
C LEU A 802 -21.05 32.83 42.43
N ASN A 803 -21.78 33.65 43.19
CA ASN A 803 -22.51 34.80 42.69
C ASN A 803 -21.77 36.13 42.91
N TRP A 804 -20.59 36.09 43.55
CA TRP A 804 -19.83 37.24 44.04
C TRP A 804 -20.60 38.16 45.02
N LYS A 805 -21.69 37.64 45.62
CA LYS A 805 -22.65 38.41 46.44
C LYS A 805 -22.52 38.16 47.93
N ARG A 806 -21.90 37.05 48.33
CA ARG A 806 -21.62 36.74 49.73
C ARG A 806 -20.12 36.57 49.89
N VAL A 807 -19.49 37.61 50.40
CA VAL A 807 -18.12 37.57 50.93
C VAL A 807 -18.25 37.19 52.41
N SER A 808 -17.68 36.07 52.82
CA SER A 808 -17.56 35.67 54.23
C SER A 808 -16.10 35.77 54.67
N TYR A 809 -15.86 35.88 55.97
CA TYR A 809 -14.50 35.81 56.54
C TYR A 809 -14.46 34.67 57.55
N THR A 810 -13.45 33.80 57.47
CA THR A 810 -13.21 32.76 58.48
C THR A 810 -12.16 33.22 59.48
N GLU A 811 -12.35 32.97 60.77
CA GLU A 811 -11.40 33.33 61.81
C GLU A 811 -10.25 32.31 61.95
N ALA A 812 -9.30 32.57 62.85
CA ALA A 812 -8.15 31.69 63.13
C ALA A 812 -8.53 30.27 63.57
N ASN A 813 -9.75 30.07 64.07
CA ASN A 813 -10.29 28.75 64.47
C ASN A 813 -11.09 28.05 63.34
N GLY A 814 -11.22 28.68 62.17
CA GLY A 814 -12.00 28.18 61.03
C GLY A 814 -13.50 28.43 61.08
N GLU A 815 -14.02 29.09 62.13
CA GLU A 815 -15.43 29.49 62.18
C GLU A 815 -15.67 30.73 61.32
N VAL A 816 -16.87 30.86 60.75
CA VAL A 816 -17.27 32.08 60.02
C VAL A 816 -17.49 33.22 61.00
N ARG A 817 -16.93 34.39 60.72
CA ARG A 817 -17.08 35.59 61.54
C ARG A 817 -18.49 36.15 61.45
N HIS A 818 -18.98 36.61 62.60
CA HIS A 818 -20.24 37.33 62.75
C HIS A 818 -19.98 38.63 63.55
N GLY A 819 -20.71 39.71 63.23
CA GLY A 819 -20.54 41.02 63.87
C GLY A 819 -19.43 41.88 63.29
N VAL A 820 -18.95 42.85 64.06
CA VAL A 820 -17.96 43.86 63.62
C VAL A 820 -16.56 43.26 63.51
N MET A 821 -15.87 43.52 62.41
CA MET A 821 -14.42 43.31 62.26
C MET A 821 -13.71 44.65 62.05
N ILE A 822 -12.66 44.90 62.83
CA ILE A 822 -11.69 45.96 62.56
C ILE A 822 -10.44 45.28 61.99
N LYS A 823 -10.01 45.66 60.77
CA LYS A 823 -8.83 45.06 60.11
C LYS A 823 -8.02 46.17 59.45
N ARG A 824 -6.92 46.57 60.10
CA ARG A 824 -6.28 47.90 59.91
C ARG A 824 -7.32 49.00 60.19
N ASP A 825 -7.38 50.05 59.38
CA ASP A 825 -8.27 51.20 59.58
C ASP A 825 -9.72 50.92 59.16
N PHE A 826 -9.96 49.87 58.38
CA PHE A 826 -11.27 49.45 57.88
C PHE A 826 -12.13 48.83 58.99
N VAL A 827 -13.41 49.24 59.03
CA VAL A 827 -14.45 48.63 59.86
C VAL A 827 -15.43 47.92 58.94
N LEU A 828 -15.52 46.60 59.04
CA LEU A 828 -16.43 45.75 58.28
C LEU A 828 -17.47 45.13 59.22
N TYR A 829 -18.61 44.68 58.70
CA TYR A 829 -19.62 43.97 59.48
C TYR A 829 -20.04 42.68 58.77
N PHE A 830 -20.19 41.59 59.53
CA PHE A 830 -20.72 40.32 59.06
C PHE A 830 -22.08 40.07 59.69
N LYS A 831 -23.07 39.81 58.86
CA LYS A 831 -24.46 39.57 59.24
C LYS A 831 -24.61 38.21 59.95
N ALA A 832 -25.77 37.96 60.54
CA ALA A 832 -26.05 36.74 61.32
C ALA A 832 -26.06 35.44 60.47
N ASP A 833 -25.91 35.55 59.16
CA ASP A 833 -25.74 34.43 58.21
C ASP A 833 -24.28 34.24 57.75
N GLY A 834 -23.34 34.97 58.35
CA GLY A 834 -21.91 34.92 58.04
C GLY A 834 -21.49 35.75 56.81
N SER A 835 -22.42 36.44 56.13
CA SER A 835 -22.09 37.26 54.95
C SER A 835 -21.75 38.71 55.33
N GLN A 836 -20.72 39.28 54.70
CA GLN A 836 -20.33 40.68 54.87
C GLN A 836 -21.46 41.60 54.42
N ALA A 837 -21.64 42.71 55.13
CA ALA A 837 -22.48 43.81 54.71
C ALA A 837 -21.80 44.59 53.57
N LYS A 838 -22.45 44.70 52.40
CA LYS A 838 -21.94 45.43 51.23
C LYS A 838 -23.09 46.09 50.46
N GLY A 839 -22.92 47.35 50.08
CA GLY A 839 -23.90 48.14 49.31
C GLY A 839 -25.23 48.39 50.03
N GLU A 840 -25.29 48.20 51.36
CA GLU A 840 -26.55 48.11 52.10
C GLU A 840 -26.57 48.93 53.40
N PHE A 841 -27.76 49.42 53.76
CA PHE A 841 -28.03 50.03 55.05
C PHE A 841 -28.46 48.97 56.08
N LEU A 842 -27.87 49.00 57.28
CA LEU A 842 -28.21 48.09 58.38
C LEU A 842 -28.48 48.85 59.68
N THR A 843 -29.57 48.52 60.36
CA THR A 843 -29.85 49.00 61.72
C THR A 843 -29.26 48.02 62.73
N ILE A 844 -28.15 48.40 63.37
CA ILE A 844 -27.41 47.59 64.34
C ILE A 844 -27.58 48.22 65.73
N HIS A 845 -28.15 47.46 66.68
CA HIS A 845 -28.49 47.92 68.04
C HIS A 845 -29.28 49.25 68.11
N GLY A 846 -30.13 49.51 67.11
CA GLY A 846 -31.02 50.69 67.06
C GLY A 846 -30.43 51.93 66.39
N ALA A 847 -29.19 51.89 65.90
CA ALA A 847 -28.61 52.92 65.04
C ALA A 847 -28.42 52.39 63.62
N THR A 848 -28.59 53.25 62.61
CA THR A 848 -28.41 52.90 61.19
C THR A 848 -26.99 53.18 60.73
N TYR A 849 -26.42 52.27 59.95
CA TYR A 849 -25.09 52.33 59.34
C TYR A 849 -25.21 52.01 57.84
N TYR A 850 -24.24 52.44 57.03
CA TYR A 850 -24.11 52.04 55.63
C TYR A 850 -22.75 51.39 55.37
N PHE A 851 -22.74 50.36 54.52
CA PHE A 851 -21.54 49.65 54.11
C PHE A 851 -21.34 49.74 52.60
N ASP A 852 -20.13 50.08 52.19
CA ASP A 852 -19.70 50.29 50.81
C ASP A 852 -20.00 49.09 49.88
N GLU A 853 -20.29 49.33 48.60
CA GLU A 853 -20.63 48.26 47.65
C GLU A 853 -19.39 47.45 47.22
N ASP A 854 -18.27 48.13 46.92
CA ASP A 854 -17.05 47.50 46.41
C ASP A 854 -16.21 46.85 47.53
N SER A 855 -16.00 47.55 48.64
CA SER A 855 -15.16 47.10 49.77
C SER A 855 -15.95 46.53 50.96
N GLY A 856 -17.19 46.95 51.16
CA GLY A 856 -17.96 46.68 52.39
C GLY A 856 -17.41 47.38 53.64
N GLU A 857 -16.66 48.48 53.49
CA GLU A 857 -16.31 49.35 54.61
C GLU A 857 -17.54 50.13 55.12
N MET A 858 -17.69 50.19 56.45
CA MET A 858 -18.62 51.07 57.13
C MET A 858 -18.29 52.54 56.87
N TYR A 859 -19.19 53.26 56.21
CA TYR A 859 -19.03 54.70 55.95
C TYR A 859 -18.93 55.50 57.25
N ARG A 860 -18.00 56.45 57.30
CA ARG A 860 -17.73 57.35 58.44
C ARG A 860 -17.38 58.75 57.95
N ASN A 861 -17.91 59.78 58.59
CA ASN A 861 -17.79 61.20 58.22
C ASN A 861 -18.13 61.50 56.74
N ARG A 862 -19.20 60.90 56.21
CA ARG A 862 -19.67 61.11 54.83
C ARG A 862 -21.15 60.81 54.66
N LEU A 863 -21.71 61.32 53.57
CA LEU A 863 -23.04 60.94 53.09
C LEU A 863 -23.03 59.52 52.49
N ALA A 864 -24.13 58.81 52.70
CA ALA A 864 -24.61 57.72 51.86
C ALA A 864 -25.99 58.09 51.30
N THR A 865 -26.48 57.34 50.31
CA THR A 865 -27.80 57.54 49.71
C THR A 865 -28.45 56.17 49.52
N ASP A 866 -29.73 56.05 49.88
CA ASP A 866 -30.46 54.79 49.76
C ASP A 866 -31.08 54.59 48.36
N THR A 867 -31.73 53.45 48.15
CA THR A 867 -32.37 53.10 46.88
C THR A 867 -33.58 53.96 46.52
N ASN A 868 -34.10 54.77 47.45
CA ASN A 868 -35.19 55.73 47.24
C ASN A 868 -34.65 57.13 46.89
N GLY A 869 -33.35 57.37 47.08
CA GLY A 869 -32.70 58.67 46.94
C GLY A 869 -32.59 59.46 48.26
N ASP A 870 -33.01 58.88 49.39
CA ASP A 870 -32.89 59.53 50.70
C ASP A 870 -31.42 59.51 51.15
N GLN A 871 -30.91 60.67 51.55
CA GLN A 871 -29.52 60.81 52.00
C GLN A 871 -29.40 60.67 53.52
N TYR A 872 -28.30 60.06 53.98
CA TYR A 872 -27.98 59.87 55.39
C TYR A 872 -26.52 60.27 55.63
N TYR A 873 -26.24 61.06 56.67
CA TYR A 873 -24.85 61.37 57.05
C TYR A 873 -24.36 60.46 58.16
N LEU A 874 -23.36 59.63 57.86
CA LEU A 874 -22.72 58.74 58.82
C LEU A 874 -21.63 59.50 59.56
N GLY A 875 -21.75 59.61 60.88
CA GLY A 875 -20.78 60.29 61.75
C GLY A 875 -19.44 59.56 61.88
N GLY A 876 -18.56 60.06 62.75
CA GLY A 876 -17.22 59.50 62.95
C GLY A 876 -17.19 58.09 63.54
N ASP A 877 -18.27 57.66 64.18
CA ASP A 877 -18.48 56.29 64.67
C ASP A 877 -19.34 55.42 63.73
N GLY A 878 -19.67 55.94 62.54
CA GLY A 878 -20.42 55.26 61.48
C GLY A 878 -21.94 55.32 61.60
N LYS A 879 -22.49 55.87 62.68
CA LYS A 879 -23.95 55.99 62.85
C LYS A 879 -24.50 57.12 61.99
N ALA A 880 -25.64 56.91 61.36
CA ALA A 880 -26.46 57.98 60.82
C ALA A 880 -26.83 58.96 61.95
N LEU A 881 -26.56 60.26 61.77
CA LEU A 881 -27.04 61.29 62.68
C LEU A 881 -28.57 61.39 62.62
N THR A 882 -29.23 61.64 63.75
CA THR A 882 -30.68 61.85 63.84
C THR A 882 -30.99 63.11 64.65
N ASP A 883 -32.11 63.78 64.36
CA ASP A 883 -32.63 64.97 65.08
C ASP A 883 -31.60 66.10 65.30
N THR A 884 -30.60 66.21 64.41
CA THR A 884 -29.38 67.01 64.62
C THR A 884 -29.10 67.92 63.42
N VAL A 885 -28.63 69.15 63.69
CA VAL A 885 -28.01 70.02 62.68
C VAL A 885 -26.49 69.82 62.72
N PHE A 886 -25.87 69.68 61.55
CA PHE A 886 -24.43 69.53 61.40
C PHE A 886 -23.93 70.30 60.16
N GLU A 887 -22.63 70.49 60.05
CA GLU A 887 -21.99 71.03 58.85
C GLU A 887 -21.14 69.95 58.17
N HIS A 888 -21.18 69.90 56.85
CA HIS A 888 -20.35 69.03 56.01
C HIS A 888 -19.99 69.79 54.73
N ASP A 889 -18.72 69.75 54.33
CA ASP A 889 -18.15 70.41 53.14
C ASP A 889 -18.58 71.88 52.93
N GLY A 890 -18.74 72.61 54.05
CA GLY A 890 -19.09 74.04 54.07
C GLY A 890 -20.59 74.35 53.94
N LYS A 891 -21.46 73.34 53.97
CA LYS A 891 -22.93 73.45 53.92
C LYS A 891 -23.55 72.97 55.24
N SER A 892 -24.71 73.54 55.59
CA SER A 892 -25.47 73.13 56.78
C SER A 892 -26.55 72.11 56.43
N TYR A 893 -26.67 71.05 57.23
CA TYR A 893 -27.59 69.95 57.01
C TYR A 893 -28.42 69.68 58.28
N GLN A 894 -29.68 69.31 58.10
CA GLN A 894 -30.58 68.85 59.16
C GLN A 894 -30.92 67.38 58.94
N ALA A 895 -30.53 66.52 59.89
CA ALA A 895 -31.06 65.17 60.01
C ALA A 895 -32.43 65.18 60.72
N ASP A 896 -33.38 64.38 60.25
CA ASP A 896 -34.66 64.12 60.93
C ASP A 896 -34.56 62.96 61.95
N SER A 897 -35.69 62.55 62.55
CA SER A 897 -35.75 61.46 63.53
C SER A 897 -35.57 60.05 62.95
N LYS A 898 -35.47 59.91 61.63
CA LYS A 898 -35.06 58.68 60.93
C LYS A 898 -33.60 58.73 60.47
N GLY A 899 -33.00 59.93 60.48
CA GLY A 899 -31.65 60.22 60.02
C GLY A 899 -31.55 60.64 58.55
N ILE A 900 -32.69 60.90 57.90
CA ILE A 900 -32.71 61.46 56.54
C ILE A 900 -32.23 62.91 56.63
N VAL A 901 -31.23 63.27 55.84
CA VAL A 901 -30.61 64.60 55.85
C VAL A 901 -31.15 65.48 54.72
N THR A 902 -31.40 66.73 55.06
CA THR A 902 -31.79 67.79 54.11
C THR A 902 -30.84 68.96 54.25
N GLU A 903 -30.42 69.55 53.13
CA GLU A 903 -29.62 70.78 53.16
C GLU A 903 -30.47 71.96 53.63
N LYS A 904 -29.88 72.89 54.39
CA LYS A 904 -30.50 74.16 54.76
C LYS A 904 -29.82 75.32 54.02
N ASP A 905 -30.66 76.16 53.41
CA ASP A 905 -30.33 77.50 52.92
C ASP A 905 -29.98 78.47 54.08
#